data_AF-A0A6N2RE10-F1
#
_entry.id   AF-A0A6N2RE10-F1
#
_cell.length_a   1.000
_cell.length_b   1.000
_cell.length_c   1.000
_cell.angle_alpha   90.00
_cell.angle_beta   90.00
_cell.angle_gamma   90.00
#
_symmetry.space_group_name_H-M   'P 1'
#
loop_
_entity.id
_entity.type
_entity.pdbx_description
1 polymer ?
#
loop_
_entity_poly.entity_id
_entity_poly.type
_entity_poly.pdbx_seq_one_letter_code
_entity_poly.pdbx_strand_id
1 'polypeptide(L)'
;MADVRRGAEALPQVPLVEMSAEAVATDISRQGTAIANTQVAQNRSLPPEEWTGAAADAASAEIQSLGDKTVTLSQAFFPAATALNTWAEDVRSACSDITKLQEEWNTAVADYNASQSTTAVCTPGTSYGNGPRLMRPVGVEKAEEILWAKQHGIRQRYRKRVDELDDAANTAAKAIDGTRRTIVSDEAGSKGRNAIGVELFDADTPILSGAAQWAHAQEIAPEIADALTKEPLTVEDIAAFNDKYGGYLQNPFYVAAIAQHVNMDDLYATVVRAGDVSYQNPGSEDALYRFNQNLGAFMAMSTGGSNLSADMVGNQHAFDVIKEGLVGKDGARIDGIVQAKLADMKATGRNEYQINDVNSATSWYKLQGYDILGQLMGYAGRENPSLTLGPGFYHDPLDPEGRDYPIDPETRRQLGLPPLDPNDPHVRSVFEDMVDWDYNTAGHARADSYAQTSYFHSLVPRGTYSEDQRSFDALQGVIELSDTPDYLESNDDTVLHQAEETRLQALRRALDSNTEFDTKMNTTRYLTGWRGGDGANDSAVYYDGGEALGNMINDASKINEAAMVSPSPDDYEGGTSNPAWKKQQKLFEAWQADDVRRAKIAQNFMLGYQDGLDQSAFIESNGEDRFGRNNPNMRSWVGNIAAQRIIDFAELADEYAGEGTVGTNNTAGLTGHARIDLGREDLQKMFGKSGLFTDLMFDKPEPVSGKDTPTLKDDVYNGRPPAMMTLNAAAWAYYKPQLDYWVNQPAEGDWMTKVFSSTQGWQTLISVLDQAPTNAGFREDDYVVHRNQMIRGAVDYALSYAPSTKLPSAITDYAKDGLLDHFLPTDMDSKQATALLEQHMQTGQKFQDALAAAYIKRDEWPSDLGLSKEYLRDDFLRNRGAQVDLPASQYLTLPAYDDMTEKQRQEFADYLKEQVSVDENGNVINTHDSKDDAGVPRTNLATLQNALDSAQQRINTKLSGPGK
;
A
#
# COMPACT_ATOMS: atom_id res chain seq x y z
N MET A 1 -45.40 -16.70 -73.47
CA MET A 1 -46.29 -17.81 -73.04
C MET A 1 -46.72 -17.51 -71.62
N ALA A 2 -48.02 -17.58 -71.35
CA ALA A 2 -48.57 -17.38 -70.00
C ALA A 2 -48.07 -18.45 -69.02
N ASP A 3 -47.75 -18.05 -67.78
CA ASP A 3 -47.40 -18.98 -66.70
C ASP A 3 -48.68 -19.60 -66.14
N VAL A 4 -48.94 -20.86 -66.49
CA VAL A 4 -50.16 -21.58 -66.10
C VAL A 4 -49.92 -22.63 -65.01
N ARG A 5 -48.77 -22.54 -64.32
CA ARG A 5 -48.49 -23.42 -63.17
C ARG A 5 -49.48 -23.16 -62.04
N ARG A 6 -49.69 -24.19 -61.21
CA ARG A 6 -50.49 -24.06 -59.99
C ARG A 6 -49.85 -23.05 -59.04
N GLY A 7 -50.67 -22.34 -58.27
CA GLY A 7 -50.24 -21.33 -57.31
C GLY A 7 -49.18 -21.85 -56.35
N ALA A 8 -49.33 -23.08 -55.85
CA ALA A 8 -48.35 -23.72 -54.96
C ALA A 8 -46.96 -23.95 -55.61
N GLU A 9 -46.89 -24.06 -56.94
CA GLU A 9 -45.63 -24.18 -57.68
C GLU A 9 -45.07 -22.82 -58.08
N ALA A 10 -45.93 -21.84 -58.31
CA ALA A 10 -45.55 -20.48 -58.71
C ALA A 10 -45.15 -19.60 -57.51
N LEU A 11 -45.70 -19.88 -56.33
CA LEU A 11 -45.50 -19.15 -55.07
C LEU A 11 -45.24 -20.20 -53.97
N PRO A 12 -44.00 -20.70 -53.83
CA PRO A 12 -43.66 -21.72 -52.85
C PRO A 12 -44.07 -21.33 -51.43
N GLN A 13 -44.53 -22.29 -50.64
CA GLN A 13 -44.84 -22.06 -49.23
C GLN A 13 -43.56 -21.84 -48.41
N VAL A 14 -43.65 -21.06 -47.32
CA VAL A 14 -42.54 -20.93 -46.35
C VAL A 14 -42.41 -22.19 -45.49
N PRO A 15 -41.23 -22.47 -44.90
CA PRO A 15 -41.07 -23.60 -43.99
C PRO A 15 -42.05 -23.56 -42.81
N LEU A 16 -42.71 -24.68 -42.53
CA LEU A 16 -43.66 -24.84 -41.41
C LEU A 16 -42.91 -25.05 -40.09
N VAL A 17 -42.28 -23.99 -39.59
CA VAL A 17 -41.45 -24.00 -38.37
C VAL A 17 -42.18 -23.51 -37.13
N GLU A 18 -43.45 -23.11 -37.23
CA GLU A 18 -44.24 -22.55 -36.14
C GLU A 18 -44.31 -23.49 -34.92
N MET A 19 -44.61 -24.77 -35.12
CA MET A 19 -44.70 -25.74 -34.02
C MET A 19 -43.34 -26.00 -33.38
N SER A 20 -42.26 -25.89 -34.17
CA SER A 20 -40.90 -26.04 -33.64
C SER A 20 -40.52 -24.83 -32.79
N ALA A 21 -40.86 -23.61 -33.24
CA ALA A 21 -40.63 -22.39 -32.50
C ALA A 21 -41.42 -22.36 -31.18
N GLU A 22 -42.68 -22.77 -31.17
CA GLU A 22 -43.50 -22.92 -29.95
C GLU A 22 -42.93 -23.96 -28.98
N ALA A 23 -42.46 -25.10 -29.49
CA ALA A 23 -41.85 -26.14 -28.67
C ALA A 23 -40.58 -25.62 -27.98
N VAL A 24 -39.73 -24.90 -28.71
CA VAL A 24 -38.53 -24.27 -28.13
C VAL A 24 -38.91 -23.17 -27.13
N ALA A 25 -39.89 -22.32 -27.44
CA ALA A 25 -40.37 -21.29 -26.52
C ALA A 25 -40.91 -21.88 -25.20
N THR A 26 -41.64 -22.98 -25.30
CA THR A 26 -42.18 -23.72 -24.15
C THR A 26 -41.04 -24.30 -23.32
N ASP A 27 -40.02 -24.89 -23.95
CA ASP A 27 -38.88 -25.46 -23.24
C ASP A 27 -38.05 -24.36 -22.55
N ILE A 28 -37.79 -23.23 -23.21
CA ILE A 28 -37.12 -22.06 -22.62
C ILE A 28 -37.89 -21.56 -21.39
N SER A 29 -39.22 -21.39 -21.49
CA SER A 29 -40.05 -20.97 -20.35
C SER A 29 -40.01 -21.98 -19.19
N ARG A 30 -39.99 -23.27 -19.51
CA ARG A 30 -39.85 -24.37 -18.55
C ARG A 30 -38.51 -24.31 -17.83
N GLN A 31 -37.42 -24.06 -18.56
CA GLN A 31 -36.07 -23.93 -17.98
C GLN A 31 -35.99 -22.72 -17.03
N GLY A 32 -36.49 -21.54 -17.44
CA GLY A 32 -36.58 -20.37 -16.56
C GLY A 32 -37.36 -20.66 -15.28
N THR A 33 -38.52 -21.30 -15.40
CA THR A 33 -39.34 -21.72 -14.24
C THR A 33 -38.62 -22.73 -13.35
N ALA A 34 -37.88 -23.68 -13.92
CA ALA A 34 -37.11 -24.65 -13.16
C ALA A 34 -35.98 -23.98 -12.36
N ILE A 35 -35.27 -23.01 -12.96
CA ILE A 35 -34.21 -22.23 -12.30
C ILE A 35 -34.80 -21.42 -11.13
N ALA A 36 -35.94 -20.75 -11.34
CA ALA A 36 -36.62 -19.97 -10.30
C ALA A 36 -37.06 -20.83 -9.10
N ASN A 37 -37.28 -22.13 -9.29
CA ASN A 37 -37.70 -23.07 -8.24
C ASN A 37 -36.53 -23.81 -7.59
N THR A 38 -35.28 -23.47 -7.90
CA THR A 38 -34.11 -24.00 -7.19
C THR A 38 -34.11 -23.53 -5.73
N GLN A 39 -33.49 -24.32 -4.84
CA GLN A 39 -33.40 -23.98 -3.43
C GLN A 39 -32.70 -22.63 -3.20
N VAL A 40 -31.65 -22.35 -3.96
CA VAL A 40 -30.90 -21.09 -3.86
C VAL A 40 -31.75 -19.88 -4.24
N ALA A 41 -32.60 -20.00 -5.27
CA ALA A 41 -33.52 -18.92 -5.66
C ALA A 41 -34.66 -18.71 -4.65
N GLN A 42 -35.23 -19.81 -4.13
CA GLN A 42 -36.39 -19.76 -3.22
C GLN A 42 -36.02 -19.31 -1.81
N ASN A 43 -34.84 -19.70 -1.32
CA ASN A 43 -34.42 -19.49 0.06
C ASN A 43 -33.38 -18.36 0.22
N ARG A 44 -33.15 -17.54 -0.82
CA ARG A 44 -32.13 -16.47 -0.82
C ARG A 44 -32.26 -15.43 0.30
N SER A 45 -33.41 -15.33 0.96
CA SER A 45 -33.63 -14.42 2.09
C SER A 45 -33.55 -15.10 3.46
N LEU A 46 -33.24 -16.40 3.50
CA LEU A 46 -33.18 -17.19 4.73
C LEU A 46 -31.71 -17.44 5.09
N PRO A 47 -31.22 -16.93 6.24
CA PRO A 47 -29.90 -17.32 6.73
C PRO A 47 -29.90 -18.80 7.14
N PRO A 48 -28.79 -19.54 7.00
CA PRO A 48 -28.66 -20.89 7.54
C PRO A 48 -28.78 -20.86 9.07
N GLU A 49 -29.79 -21.53 9.64
CA GLU A 49 -30.12 -21.42 11.08
C GLU A 49 -29.02 -21.94 12.04
N GLU A 50 -28.06 -22.73 11.55
CA GLU A 50 -27.05 -23.41 12.37
C GLU A 50 -25.62 -22.86 12.20
N TRP A 51 -25.41 -21.90 11.29
CA TRP A 51 -24.08 -21.37 11.01
C TRP A 51 -23.82 -20.09 11.83
N THR A 52 -22.68 -20.03 12.52
CA THR A 52 -22.35 -18.87 13.38
C THR A 52 -20.88 -18.46 13.18
N GLY A 53 -20.62 -17.15 13.24
CA GLY A 53 -19.29 -16.56 13.10
C GLY A 53 -19.09 -15.85 11.74
N ALA A 54 -18.04 -15.02 11.64
CA ALA A 54 -17.81 -14.16 10.48
C ALA A 54 -17.72 -14.92 9.14
N ALA A 55 -17.09 -16.11 9.12
CA ALA A 55 -17.04 -16.95 7.93
C ALA A 55 -18.42 -17.49 7.52
N ALA A 56 -19.27 -17.81 8.51
CA ALA A 56 -20.65 -18.22 8.26
C ALA A 56 -21.50 -17.05 7.74
N ASP A 57 -21.31 -15.85 8.28
CA ASP A 57 -22.00 -14.63 7.82
C ASP A 57 -21.60 -14.28 6.39
N ALA A 58 -20.30 -14.34 6.06
CA ALA A 58 -19.79 -14.13 4.71
C ALA A 58 -20.33 -15.16 3.70
N ALA A 59 -20.29 -16.45 4.04
CA ALA A 59 -20.85 -17.50 3.20
C ALA A 59 -22.37 -17.36 3.02
N SER A 60 -23.07 -16.91 4.08
CA SER A 60 -24.50 -16.63 4.00
C SER A 60 -24.78 -15.47 3.05
N ALA A 61 -24.05 -14.36 3.16
CA ALA A 61 -24.19 -13.21 2.26
C ALA A 61 -23.97 -13.62 0.79
N GLU A 62 -22.94 -14.42 0.51
CA GLU A 62 -22.67 -14.91 -0.84
C GLU A 62 -23.79 -15.83 -1.36
N ILE A 63 -24.41 -16.67 -0.53
CA ILE A 63 -25.60 -17.47 -0.90
C ILE A 63 -26.78 -16.56 -1.28
N GLN A 64 -26.97 -15.43 -0.60
CA GLN A 64 -28.03 -14.47 -0.93
C GLN A 64 -27.76 -13.82 -2.29
N SER A 65 -26.53 -13.34 -2.52
CA SER A 65 -26.10 -12.78 -3.81
C SER A 65 -26.27 -13.79 -4.95
N LEU A 66 -25.85 -15.04 -4.76
CA LEU A 66 -26.07 -16.12 -5.73
C LEU A 66 -27.58 -16.36 -5.98
N GLY A 67 -28.40 -16.30 -4.93
CA GLY A 67 -29.85 -16.41 -5.03
C GLY A 67 -30.46 -15.32 -5.89
N ASP A 68 -30.05 -14.07 -5.72
CA ASP A 68 -30.51 -12.92 -6.52
C ASP A 68 -30.05 -13.01 -7.98
N LYS A 69 -28.78 -13.39 -8.22
CA LYS A 69 -28.28 -13.68 -9.57
C LYS A 69 -29.06 -14.82 -10.24
N THR A 70 -29.39 -15.88 -9.51
CA THR A 70 -30.19 -17.03 -10.01
C THR A 70 -31.60 -16.62 -10.41
N VAL A 71 -32.23 -15.74 -9.61
CA VAL A 71 -33.55 -15.18 -9.94
C VAL A 71 -33.47 -14.31 -11.20
N THR A 72 -32.47 -13.43 -11.30
CA THR A 72 -32.24 -12.60 -12.48
C THR A 72 -32.05 -13.46 -13.74
N LEU A 73 -31.22 -14.50 -13.68
CA LEU A 73 -31.05 -15.47 -14.75
C LEU A 73 -32.38 -16.12 -15.14
N SER A 74 -33.19 -16.56 -14.17
CA SER A 74 -34.47 -17.20 -14.45
C SER A 74 -35.44 -16.29 -15.21
N GLN A 75 -35.43 -14.98 -14.91
CA GLN A 75 -36.32 -13.99 -15.50
C GLN A 75 -35.97 -13.71 -16.98
N ALA A 76 -34.70 -13.85 -17.36
CA ALA A 76 -34.24 -13.65 -18.74
C ALA A 76 -34.81 -14.70 -19.73
N PHE A 77 -35.30 -15.84 -19.28
CA PHE A 77 -35.86 -16.86 -20.21
C PHE A 77 -37.23 -16.45 -20.78
N PHE A 78 -38.04 -15.68 -20.04
CA PHE A 78 -39.41 -15.35 -20.47
C PHE A 78 -39.48 -14.39 -21.68
N PRO A 79 -38.67 -13.32 -21.76
CA PRO A 79 -38.62 -12.49 -22.96
C PRO A 79 -38.15 -13.25 -24.21
N ALA A 80 -37.17 -14.15 -24.07
CA ALA A 80 -36.68 -14.98 -25.19
C ALA A 80 -37.77 -15.93 -25.71
N ALA A 81 -38.51 -16.59 -24.81
CA ALA A 81 -39.66 -17.41 -25.18
C ALA A 81 -40.78 -16.58 -25.85
N THR A 82 -41.02 -15.36 -25.37
CA THR A 82 -42.01 -14.44 -25.95
C THR A 82 -41.66 -14.11 -27.40
N ALA A 83 -40.39 -13.79 -27.68
CA ALA A 83 -39.92 -13.51 -29.04
C ALA A 83 -40.14 -14.70 -30.01
N LEU A 84 -39.90 -15.94 -29.55
CA LEU A 84 -40.14 -17.14 -30.34
C LEU A 84 -41.63 -17.41 -30.59
N ASN A 85 -42.49 -17.15 -29.61
CA ASN A 85 -43.94 -17.30 -29.79
C ASN A 85 -44.49 -16.28 -30.79
N THR A 86 -44.03 -15.02 -30.72
CA THR A 86 -44.38 -13.99 -31.71
C THR A 86 -43.91 -14.41 -33.12
N TRP A 87 -42.69 -14.93 -33.25
CA TRP A 87 -42.21 -15.45 -34.52
C TRP A 87 -43.08 -16.62 -35.06
N ALA A 88 -43.50 -17.54 -34.19
CA ALA A 88 -44.38 -18.63 -34.58
C ALA A 88 -45.74 -18.13 -35.10
N GLU A 89 -46.27 -17.06 -34.50
CA GLU A 89 -47.47 -16.36 -34.98
C GLU A 89 -47.28 -15.72 -36.36
N ASP A 90 -46.13 -15.06 -36.58
CA ASP A 90 -45.79 -14.45 -37.86
C ASP A 90 -45.67 -15.49 -38.97
N VAL A 91 -45.05 -16.65 -38.70
CA VAL A 91 -44.97 -17.78 -39.63
C VAL A 91 -46.36 -18.32 -39.96
N ARG A 92 -47.23 -18.50 -38.95
CA ARG A 92 -48.63 -18.92 -39.15
C ARG A 92 -49.40 -17.95 -40.04
N SER A 93 -49.25 -16.65 -39.79
CA SER A 93 -49.87 -15.59 -40.58
C SER A 93 -49.36 -15.63 -42.03
N ALA A 94 -48.04 -15.71 -42.24
CA ALA A 94 -47.45 -15.76 -43.57
C ALA A 94 -47.89 -17.00 -44.35
N CYS A 95 -47.96 -18.18 -43.72
CA CYS A 95 -48.47 -19.40 -44.33
C CYS A 95 -49.92 -19.23 -44.81
N SER A 96 -50.76 -18.61 -43.98
CA SER A 96 -52.17 -18.32 -44.32
C SER A 96 -52.27 -17.36 -45.51
N ASP A 97 -51.49 -16.28 -45.50
CA ASP A 97 -51.53 -15.26 -46.54
C ASP A 97 -50.96 -15.77 -47.87
N ILE A 98 -49.88 -16.55 -47.84
CA ILE A 98 -49.33 -17.20 -49.03
C ILE A 98 -50.34 -18.19 -49.61
N THR A 99 -51.06 -18.95 -48.77
CA THR A 99 -52.13 -19.86 -49.26
C THR A 99 -53.22 -19.07 -50.00
N LYS A 100 -53.67 -17.94 -49.46
CA LYS A 100 -54.63 -17.05 -50.15
C LYS A 100 -54.07 -16.53 -51.48
N LEU A 101 -52.79 -16.12 -51.51
CA LEU A 101 -52.13 -15.68 -52.75
C LEU A 101 -52.01 -16.81 -53.79
N GLN A 102 -51.77 -18.05 -53.35
CA GLN A 102 -51.78 -19.24 -54.22
C GLN A 102 -53.18 -19.51 -54.79
N GLU A 103 -54.24 -19.33 -54.00
CA GLU A 103 -55.63 -19.43 -54.45
C GLU A 103 -56.02 -18.32 -55.45
N GLU A 104 -55.61 -17.08 -55.18
CA GLU A 104 -55.77 -15.95 -56.11
C GLU A 104 -55.02 -16.20 -57.42
N TRP A 105 -53.80 -16.78 -57.35
CA TRP A 105 -53.03 -17.18 -58.52
C TRP A 105 -53.75 -18.26 -59.33
N ASN A 106 -54.25 -19.31 -58.66
CA ASN A 106 -55.03 -20.38 -59.30
C ASN A 106 -56.29 -19.82 -59.97
N THR A 107 -56.97 -18.88 -59.33
CA THR A 107 -58.16 -18.21 -59.87
C THR A 107 -57.81 -17.40 -61.12
N ALA A 108 -56.70 -16.63 -61.10
CA ALA A 108 -56.24 -15.89 -62.26
C ALA A 108 -55.91 -16.81 -63.45
N VAL A 109 -55.24 -17.94 -63.19
CA VAL A 109 -54.94 -18.96 -64.22
C VAL A 109 -56.23 -19.62 -64.74
N ALA A 110 -57.21 -19.90 -63.88
CA ALA A 110 -58.51 -20.44 -64.27
C ALA A 110 -59.31 -19.47 -65.15
N ASP A 111 -59.35 -18.18 -64.79
CA ASP A 111 -59.97 -17.11 -65.60
C ASP A 111 -59.34 -17.05 -67.00
N TYR A 112 -58.01 -17.09 -67.06
CA TYR A 112 -57.27 -17.13 -68.31
C TYR A 112 -57.64 -18.36 -69.15
N ASN A 113 -57.63 -19.57 -68.57
CA ASN A 113 -58.00 -20.80 -69.26
C ASN A 113 -59.46 -20.78 -69.76
N ALA A 114 -60.39 -20.22 -68.98
CA ALA A 114 -61.78 -20.05 -69.38
C ALA A 114 -61.92 -19.07 -70.57
N SER A 115 -61.15 -17.98 -70.57
CA SER A 115 -61.13 -17.02 -71.69
C SER A 115 -60.56 -17.62 -72.99
N GLN A 116 -59.59 -18.55 -72.87
CA GLN A 116 -59.09 -19.33 -74.01
C GLN A 116 -60.19 -20.24 -74.59
N SER A 117 -60.97 -20.91 -73.74
CA SER A 117 -62.06 -21.80 -74.17
C SER A 117 -63.24 -21.08 -74.84
N THR A 118 -63.52 -19.84 -74.45
CA THR A 118 -64.61 -19.02 -75.04
C THR A 118 -64.20 -18.32 -76.33
N THR A 119 -62.91 -18.10 -76.55
CA THR A 119 -62.39 -17.58 -77.84
C THR A 119 -62.26 -18.69 -78.90
N ALA A 120 -62.31 -19.96 -78.48
CA ALA A 120 -62.35 -21.14 -79.34
C ALA A 120 -63.78 -21.49 -79.82
N VAL A 121 -64.58 -20.51 -80.24
CA VAL A 121 -65.83 -20.80 -80.96
C VAL A 121 -65.51 -20.87 -82.46
N CYS A 122 -65.33 -22.09 -82.98
CA CYS A 122 -65.50 -22.33 -84.40
C CYS A 122 -66.96 -22.04 -84.77
N THR A 123 -67.20 -21.04 -85.61
CA THR A 123 -68.51 -20.78 -86.20
C THR A 123 -68.88 -21.96 -87.14
N PRO A 124 -70.07 -22.57 -87.05
CA PRO A 124 -70.48 -23.59 -87.99
C PRO A 124 -70.96 -22.98 -89.31
N GLY A 125 -70.29 -23.34 -90.40
CA GLY A 125 -70.87 -23.38 -91.76
C GLY A 125 -70.47 -22.25 -92.72
N THR A 126 -69.54 -22.52 -93.64
CA THR A 126 -69.81 -22.72 -95.08
C THR A 126 -68.50 -22.96 -95.85
N SER A 127 -68.67 -23.61 -97.00
CA SER A 127 -67.70 -24.23 -97.91
C SER A 127 -66.57 -23.35 -98.48
N TYR A 128 -65.44 -24.02 -98.70
CA TYR A 128 -64.41 -23.83 -99.75
C TYR A 128 -63.56 -22.54 -99.77
N GLY A 129 -62.23 -22.75 -99.64
CA GLY A 129 -61.25 -22.13 -100.54
C GLY A 129 -60.57 -20.83 -100.11
N ASN A 130 -59.72 -20.89 -99.07
CA ASN A 130 -58.36 -20.29 -99.01
C ASN A 130 -57.89 -20.30 -97.54
N GLY A 131 -56.72 -20.90 -97.30
CA GLY A 131 -56.19 -21.16 -95.96
C GLY A 131 -56.06 -19.88 -95.11
N PRO A 132 -56.53 -19.87 -93.85
CA PRO A 132 -56.37 -18.72 -92.97
C PRO A 132 -54.90 -18.54 -92.59
N ARG A 133 -54.40 -17.30 -92.69
CA ARG A 133 -53.27 -16.83 -91.87
C ARG A 133 -53.64 -17.05 -90.40
N LEU A 134 -52.78 -17.71 -89.62
CA LEU A 134 -52.89 -17.76 -88.16
C LEU A 134 -52.62 -16.36 -87.58
N MET A 135 -53.59 -15.46 -87.69
CA MET A 135 -53.67 -14.29 -86.81
C MET A 135 -54.11 -14.81 -85.44
N ARG A 136 -53.27 -14.63 -84.42
CA ARG A 136 -53.69 -14.82 -83.03
C ARG A 136 -54.94 -13.95 -82.80
N PRO A 137 -56.03 -14.49 -82.21
CA PRO A 137 -57.17 -13.66 -81.87
C PRO A 137 -56.73 -12.56 -80.88
N VAL A 138 -57.06 -11.29 -81.14
CA VAL A 138 -56.79 -10.15 -80.23
C VAL A 138 -57.27 -10.42 -78.79
N GLY A 139 -58.27 -11.28 -78.62
CA GLY A 139 -58.76 -11.72 -77.30
C GLY A 139 -57.76 -12.57 -76.50
N VAL A 140 -56.90 -13.35 -77.15
CA VAL A 140 -55.86 -14.17 -76.48
C VAL A 140 -54.73 -13.30 -75.96
N GLU A 141 -54.25 -12.33 -76.74
CA GLU A 141 -53.21 -11.39 -76.30
C GLU A 141 -53.69 -10.54 -75.11
N LYS A 142 -54.92 -10.03 -75.17
CA LYS A 142 -55.53 -9.28 -74.06
C LYS A 142 -55.71 -10.13 -72.79
N ALA A 143 -56.05 -11.41 -72.94
CA ALA A 143 -56.14 -12.33 -71.80
C ALA A 143 -54.77 -12.65 -71.19
N GLU A 144 -53.72 -12.78 -72.02
CA GLU A 144 -52.34 -12.93 -71.56
C GLU A 144 -51.87 -11.68 -70.78
N GLU A 145 -52.18 -10.48 -71.26
CA GLU A 145 -51.87 -9.21 -70.57
C GLU A 145 -52.57 -9.10 -69.21
N ILE A 146 -53.86 -9.46 -69.13
CA ILE A 146 -54.63 -9.45 -67.87
C ILE A 146 -54.06 -10.47 -66.89
N LEU A 147 -53.76 -11.68 -67.34
CA LEU A 147 -53.15 -12.72 -66.49
C LEU A 147 -51.80 -12.25 -65.96
N TRP A 148 -50.94 -11.73 -66.85
CA TRP A 148 -49.63 -11.20 -66.46
C TRP A 148 -49.75 -10.09 -65.42
N ALA A 149 -50.67 -9.13 -65.61
CA ALA A 149 -50.87 -8.03 -64.65
C ALA A 149 -51.33 -8.53 -63.27
N LYS A 150 -52.28 -9.48 -63.23
CA LYS A 150 -52.72 -10.13 -61.98
C LYS A 150 -51.57 -10.88 -61.32
N GLN A 151 -50.85 -11.71 -62.07
CA GLN A 151 -49.71 -12.49 -61.59
C GLN A 151 -48.56 -11.62 -61.08
N HIS A 152 -48.29 -10.50 -61.75
CA HIS A 152 -47.30 -9.53 -61.32
C HIS A 152 -47.67 -8.92 -59.97
N GLY A 153 -48.91 -8.46 -59.80
CA GLY A 153 -49.40 -7.92 -58.53
C GLY A 153 -49.43 -8.94 -57.39
N ILE A 154 -49.77 -10.21 -57.69
CA ILE A 154 -49.70 -11.30 -56.71
C ILE A 154 -48.24 -11.59 -56.31
N ARG A 155 -47.31 -11.65 -57.27
CA ARG A 155 -45.87 -11.86 -56.98
C ARG A 155 -45.26 -10.73 -56.16
N GLN A 156 -45.65 -9.48 -56.39
CA GLN A 156 -45.22 -8.36 -55.57
C GLN A 156 -45.67 -8.50 -54.12
N ARG A 157 -46.95 -8.84 -53.90
CA ARG A 157 -47.48 -9.10 -52.54
C ARG A 157 -46.82 -10.31 -51.88
N TYR A 158 -46.59 -11.38 -52.64
CA TYR A 158 -45.89 -12.56 -52.15
C TYR A 158 -44.46 -12.23 -51.68
N ARG A 159 -43.66 -11.56 -52.53
CA ARG A 159 -42.29 -11.15 -52.16
C ARG A 159 -42.30 -10.27 -50.93
N LYS A 160 -43.16 -9.24 -50.92
CA LYS A 160 -43.31 -8.36 -49.76
C LYS A 160 -43.62 -9.14 -48.49
N ARG A 161 -44.52 -10.14 -48.53
CA ARG A 161 -44.84 -10.94 -47.35
C ARG A 161 -43.68 -11.83 -46.88
N VAL A 162 -42.89 -12.37 -47.81
CA VAL A 162 -41.68 -13.14 -47.48
C VAL A 162 -40.61 -12.22 -46.88
N ASP A 163 -40.40 -11.02 -47.44
CA ASP A 163 -39.47 -10.02 -46.90
C ASP A 163 -39.87 -9.57 -45.49
N GLU A 164 -41.17 -9.30 -45.25
CA GLU A 164 -41.71 -9.00 -43.92
C GLU A 164 -41.50 -10.15 -42.92
N LEU A 165 -41.55 -11.40 -43.39
CA LEU A 165 -41.30 -12.56 -42.55
C LEU A 165 -39.79 -12.69 -42.23
N ASP A 166 -38.90 -12.38 -43.16
CA ASP A 166 -37.44 -12.34 -42.89
C ASP A 166 -37.08 -11.24 -41.86
N ASP A 167 -37.70 -10.07 -41.98
CA ASP A 167 -37.55 -8.97 -41.01
C ASP A 167 -38.05 -9.37 -39.61
N ALA A 168 -39.17 -10.09 -39.52
CA ALA A 168 -39.69 -10.62 -38.27
C ALA A 168 -38.74 -11.67 -37.65
N ALA A 169 -38.14 -12.54 -38.47
CA ALA A 169 -37.14 -13.50 -38.01
C ALA A 169 -35.91 -12.81 -37.41
N ASN A 170 -35.38 -11.79 -38.11
CA ASN A 170 -34.25 -10.99 -37.64
C ASN A 170 -34.59 -10.24 -36.34
N THR A 171 -35.81 -9.72 -36.23
CA THR A 171 -36.31 -9.05 -35.02
C THR A 171 -36.37 -10.02 -33.83
N ALA A 172 -36.90 -11.23 -34.03
CA ALA A 172 -36.94 -12.26 -33.00
C ALA A 172 -35.53 -12.69 -32.56
N ALA A 173 -34.62 -12.92 -33.52
CA ALA A 173 -33.23 -13.27 -33.22
C ALA A 173 -32.52 -12.19 -32.39
N LYS A 174 -32.67 -10.92 -32.78
CA LYS A 174 -32.12 -9.78 -32.01
C LYS A 174 -32.73 -9.64 -30.62
N ALA A 175 -34.01 -9.96 -30.44
CA ALA A 175 -34.66 -9.92 -29.14
C ALA A 175 -34.14 -11.03 -28.20
N ILE A 176 -33.95 -12.24 -28.72
CA ILE A 176 -33.35 -13.35 -27.96
C ILE A 176 -31.91 -13.02 -27.56
N ASP A 177 -31.11 -12.56 -28.53
CA ASP A 177 -29.72 -12.19 -28.31
C ASP A 177 -29.59 -11.01 -27.35
N GLY A 178 -30.45 -9.99 -27.49
CA GLY A 178 -30.54 -8.87 -26.58
C GLY A 178 -30.85 -9.28 -25.14
N THR A 179 -31.67 -10.31 -24.94
CA THR A 179 -31.97 -10.85 -23.60
C THR A 179 -30.79 -11.65 -23.03
N ARG A 180 -30.06 -12.40 -23.86
CA ARG A 180 -28.82 -13.07 -23.45
C ARG A 180 -27.75 -12.05 -23.03
N ARG A 181 -27.61 -10.94 -23.76
CA ARG A 181 -26.67 -9.84 -23.48
C ARG A 181 -26.86 -9.19 -22.11
N THR A 182 -28.05 -9.28 -21.50
CA THR A 182 -28.27 -8.73 -20.16
C THR A 182 -27.71 -9.60 -19.05
N ILE A 183 -27.28 -10.83 -19.36
CA ILE A 183 -26.75 -11.79 -18.39
C ILE A 183 -25.26 -12.03 -18.60
N VAL A 184 -24.82 -12.15 -19.86
CA VAL A 184 -23.42 -12.40 -20.22
C VAL A 184 -23.09 -11.59 -21.47
N SER A 185 -21.85 -11.16 -21.66
CA SER A 185 -21.35 -10.53 -22.88
C SER A 185 -21.22 -11.54 -24.03
N ASP A 186 -21.11 -11.05 -25.27
CA ASP A 186 -20.78 -11.92 -26.41
C ASP A 186 -19.35 -12.47 -26.27
N GLU A 187 -18.47 -11.66 -25.67
CA GLU A 187 -17.06 -11.99 -25.48
C GLU A 187 -16.89 -13.21 -24.57
N ALA A 188 -17.44 -13.22 -23.36
CA ALA A 188 -17.34 -14.39 -22.48
C ALA A 188 -18.07 -15.60 -23.06
N GLY A 189 -19.21 -15.38 -23.74
CA GLY A 189 -19.91 -16.43 -24.47
C GLY A 189 -19.04 -17.14 -25.50
N SER A 190 -18.18 -16.40 -26.21
CA SER A 190 -17.25 -16.95 -27.20
C SER A 190 -16.05 -17.70 -26.57
N LYS A 191 -15.69 -17.37 -25.32
CA LYS A 191 -14.56 -17.95 -24.58
C LYS A 191 -14.95 -19.19 -23.76
N GLY A 192 -16.20 -19.64 -23.83
CA GLY A 192 -16.65 -20.89 -23.23
C GLY A 192 -17.10 -20.78 -21.77
N ARG A 193 -17.41 -21.94 -21.17
CA ARG A 193 -18.14 -22.01 -19.89
C ARG A 193 -17.40 -21.35 -18.72
N ASN A 194 -16.08 -21.50 -18.65
CA ASN A 194 -15.31 -20.97 -17.53
C ASN A 194 -15.23 -19.44 -17.58
N ALA A 195 -15.04 -18.86 -18.77
CA ALA A 195 -15.11 -17.41 -18.97
C ALA A 195 -16.50 -16.83 -18.63
N ILE A 196 -17.57 -17.55 -18.97
CA ILE A 196 -18.93 -17.18 -18.54
C ILE A 196 -19.03 -17.17 -17.02
N GLY A 197 -18.44 -18.14 -16.33
CA GLY A 197 -18.41 -18.18 -14.86
C GLY A 197 -17.73 -16.94 -14.26
N VAL A 198 -16.59 -16.51 -14.84
CA VAL A 198 -15.87 -15.30 -14.39
C VAL A 198 -16.71 -14.03 -14.59
N GLU A 199 -17.46 -13.92 -15.69
CA GLU A 199 -18.34 -12.75 -15.90
C GLU A 199 -19.57 -12.75 -14.97
N LEU A 200 -20.06 -13.93 -14.59
CA LEU A 200 -21.24 -14.05 -13.73
C LEU A 200 -20.96 -13.75 -12.25
N PHE A 201 -19.74 -14.01 -11.78
CA PHE A 201 -19.36 -13.94 -10.37
C PHE A 201 -18.26 -12.91 -10.13
N ASP A 202 -18.59 -11.88 -9.36
CA ASP A 202 -17.76 -10.73 -9.03
C ASP A 202 -17.59 -10.58 -7.51
N ALA A 203 -17.27 -9.38 -7.03
CA ALA A 203 -16.90 -9.13 -5.63
C ALA A 203 -18.02 -9.42 -4.62
N ASP A 204 -19.28 -9.51 -5.06
CA ASP A 204 -20.43 -9.89 -4.21
C ASP A 204 -20.53 -11.40 -3.95
N THR A 205 -19.71 -12.20 -4.66
CA THR A 205 -19.67 -13.66 -4.63
C THR A 205 -18.21 -14.15 -4.65
N PRO A 206 -17.39 -13.80 -3.63
CA PRO A 206 -15.93 -13.98 -3.68
C PRO A 206 -15.49 -15.44 -3.78
N ILE A 207 -16.18 -16.40 -3.15
CA ILE A 207 -15.81 -17.83 -3.23
C ILE A 207 -16.09 -18.38 -4.63
N LEU A 208 -17.27 -18.08 -5.20
CA LEU A 208 -17.66 -18.50 -6.54
C LEU A 208 -16.82 -17.80 -7.62
N SER A 209 -16.56 -16.50 -7.46
CA SER A 209 -15.69 -15.74 -8.34
C SER A 209 -14.30 -16.36 -8.36
N GLY A 210 -13.71 -16.62 -7.19
CA GLY A 210 -12.40 -17.23 -7.12
C GLY A 210 -12.36 -18.65 -7.71
N ALA A 211 -13.40 -19.48 -7.48
CA ALA A 211 -13.47 -20.81 -8.09
C ALA A 211 -13.60 -20.75 -9.63
N ALA A 212 -14.38 -19.81 -10.16
CA ALA A 212 -14.54 -19.61 -11.59
C ALA A 212 -13.25 -19.07 -12.24
N GLN A 213 -12.60 -18.09 -11.59
CA GLN A 213 -11.32 -17.54 -12.03
C GLN A 213 -10.24 -18.61 -12.02
N TRP A 214 -10.15 -19.44 -10.98
CA TRP A 214 -9.19 -20.54 -10.94
C TRP A 214 -9.41 -21.56 -12.05
N ALA A 215 -10.66 -21.97 -12.30
CA ALA A 215 -10.98 -22.92 -13.36
C ALA A 215 -10.60 -22.38 -14.75
N HIS A 216 -10.91 -21.11 -15.02
CA HIS A 216 -10.53 -20.46 -16.28
C HIS A 216 -9.01 -20.27 -16.38
N ALA A 217 -8.35 -19.87 -15.29
CA ALA A 217 -6.90 -19.72 -15.22
C ALA A 217 -6.17 -21.02 -15.55
N GLN A 218 -6.62 -22.16 -15.00
CA GLN A 218 -6.07 -23.49 -15.32
C GLN A 218 -6.28 -23.88 -16.79
N GLU A 219 -7.39 -23.46 -17.40
CA GLU A 219 -7.68 -23.72 -18.82
C GLU A 219 -6.73 -22.95 -19.75
N ILE A 220 -6.48 -21.66 -19.47
CA ILE A 220 -5.72 -20.80 -20.37
C ILE A 220 -4.22 -20.70 -20.05
N ALA A 221 -3.78 -21.08 -18.85
CA ALA A 221 -2.37 -21.00 -18.46
C ALA A 221 -1.39 -21.70 -19.42
N PRO A 222 -1.67 -22.90 -19.97
CA PRO A 222 -0.80 -23.52 -20.97
C PRO A 222 -0.67 -22.67 -22.24
N GLU A 223 -1.78 -22.07 -22.71
CA GLU A 223 -1.80 -21.22 -23.91
C GLU A 223 -0.96 -19.94 -23.70
N ILE A 224 -1.04 -19.33 -22.51
CA ILE A 224 -0.24 -18.16 -22.15
C ILE A 224 1.25 -18.53 -22.08
N ALA A 225 1.59 -19.67 -21.48
CA ALA A 225 2.97 -20.15 -21.39
C ALA A 225 3.59 -20.42 -22.77
N ASP A 226 2.83 -21.04 -23.69
CA ASP A 226 3.25 -21.25 -25.08
C ASP A 226 3.48 -19.91 -25.80
N ALA A 227 2.65 -18.90 -25.53
CA ALA A 227 2.82 -17.56 -26.11
C ALA A 227 4.04 -16.82 -25.53
N LEU A 228 4.33 -16.98 -24.23
CA LEU A 228 5.51 -16.41 -23.56
C LEU A 228 6.84 -17.02 -24.03
N THR A 229 6.83 -18.28 -24.43
CA THR A 229 8.03 -19.02 -24.84
C THR A 229 8.14 -19.20 -26.36
N LYS A 230 7.33 -18.46 -27.13
CA LYS A 230 7.28 -18.55 -28.58
C LYS A 230 8.63 -18.20 -29.23
N GLU A 231 9.06 -19.05 -30.17
CA GLU A 231 10.20 -18.80 -31.04
C GLU A 231 9.89 -19.06 -32.53
N PRO A 232 10.33 -18.19 -33.47
CA PRO A 232 10.92 -16.87 -33.21
C PRO A 232 9.86 -15.86 -32.73
N LEU A 233 10.29 -14.84 -31.98
CA LEU A 233 9.45 -13.76 -31.48
C LEU A 233 9.48 -12.56 -32.45
N THR A 234 8.33 -11.92 -32.70
CA THR A 234 8.24 -10.68 -33.50
C THR A 234 7.62 -9.52 -32.71
N VAL A 235 7.69 -8.30 -33.25
CA VAL A 235 7.03 -7.13 -32.64
C VAL A 235 5.52 -7.31 -32.56
N GLU A 236 4.91 -7.87 -33.61
CA GLU A 236 3.47 -8.16 -33.65
C GLU A 236 3.09 -9.21 -32.60
N ASP A 237 3.96 -10.20 -32.35
CA ASP A 237 3.73 -11.19 -31.30
C ASP A 237 3.74 -10.55 -29.91
N ILE A 238 4.67 -9.64 -29.63
CA ILE A 238 4.74 -8.89 -28.36
C ILE A 238 3.48 -8.03 -28.18
N ALA A 239 3.07 -7.30 -29.21
CA ALA A 239 1.86 -6.48 -29.16
C ALA A 239 0.59 -7.34 -28.97
N ALA A 240 0.46 -8.42 -29.73
CA ALA A 240 -0.67 -9.35 -29.61
C ALA A 240 -0.72 -10.03 -28.24
N PHE A 241 0.45 -10.37 -27.67
CA PHE A 241 0.53 -10.91 -26.32
C PHE A 241 0.00 -9.90 -25.28
N ASN A 242 0.45 -8.65 -25.35
CA ASN A 242 -0.01 -7.61 -24.42
C ASN A 242 -1.52 -7.39 -24.49
N ASP A 243 -2.08 -7.33 -25.70
CA ASP A 243 -3.51 -7.08 -25.89
C ASP A 243 -4.37 -8.27 -25.47
N LYS A 244 -3.88 -9.50 -25.68
CA LYS A 244 -4.64 -10.71 -25.39
C LYS A 244 -4.48 -11.20 -23.95
N TYR A 245 -3.28 -11.09 -23.38
CA TYR A 245 -2.93 -11.74 -22.10
C TYR A 245 -2.35 -10.81 -21.04
N GLY A 246 -1.97 -9.57 -21.37
CA GLY A 246 -1.29 -8.67 -20.43
C GLY A 246 -2.05 -8.50 -19.09
N GLY A 247 -3.38 -8.38 -19.14
CA GLY A 247 -4.22 -8.27 -17.95
C GLY A 247 -4.23 -9.51 -17.03
N TYR A 248 -3.98 -10.71 -17.58
CA TYR A 248 -3.92 -11.94 -16.77
C TYR A 248 -2.64 -12.02 -15.93
N LEU A 249 -1.54 -11.39 -16.37
CA LEU A 249 -0.28 -11.36 -15.62
C LEU A 249 -0.35 -10.49 -14.35
N GLN A 250 -1.45 -9.78 -14.14
CA GLN A 250 -1.70 -8.93 -12.98
C GLN A 250 -2.79 -9.48 -12.05
N ASN A 251 -3.41 -10.60 -12.41
CA ASN A 251 -4.46 -11.25 -11.61
C ASN A 251 -3.88 -12.48 -10.87
N PRO A 252 -4.05 -12.57 -9.53
CA PRO A 252 -3.38 -13.58 -8.71
C PRO A 252 -3.76 -15.03 -9.07
N PHE A 253 -5.01 -15.30 -9.48
CA PHE A 253 -5.43 -16.64 -9.91
C PHE A 253 -4.67 -17.10 -11.16
N TYR A 254 -4.52 -16.19 -12.12
CA TYR A 254 -3.87 -16.49 -13.39
C TYR A 254 -2.36 -16.55 -13.22
N VAL A 255 -1.76 -15.69 -12.40
CA VAL A 255 -0.33 -15.77 -12.09
C VAL A 255 0.03 -17.10 -11.43
N ALA A 256 -0.73 -17.54 -10.41
CA ALA A 256 -0.51 -18.84 -9.79
C ALA A 256 -0.72 -20.01 -10.77
N ALA A 257 -1.65 -19.88 -11.73
CA ALA A 257 -1.83 -20.88 -12.78
C ALA A 257 -0.65 -20.90 -13.77
N ILE A 258 -0.27 -19.75 -14.33
CA ILE A 258 0.80 -19.60 -15.33
C ILE A 258 2.15 -20.03 -14.73
N ALA A 259 2.43 -19.73 -13.46
CA ALA A 259 3.66 -20.11 -12.76
C ALA A 259 3.96 -21.62 -12.76
N GLN A 260 2.95 -22.47 -12.96
CA GLN A 260 3.08 -23.93 -13.06
C GLN A 260 3.58 -24.41 -14.44
N HIS A 261 3.58 -23.51 -15.43
CA HIS A 261 3.88 -23.82 -16.82
C HIS A 261 5.12 -23.10 -17.36
N VAL A 262 5.64 -22.11 -16.63
CA VAL A 262 6.83 -21.35 -17.02
C VAL A 262 7.95 -21.49 -15.99
N ASN A 263 9.20 -21.46 -16.43
CA ASN A 263 10.37 -21.34 -15.58
C ASN A 263 11.08 -19.99 -15.79
N MET A 264 11.87 -19.56 -14.82
CA MET A 264 12.51 -18.24 -14.82
C MET A 264 13.62 -18.15 -15.87
N ASP A 265 14.35 -19.24 -16.14
CA ASP A 265 15.39 -19.28 -17.17
C ASP A 265 14.85 -18.93 -18.56
N ASP A 266 13.74 -19.57 -18.95
CA ASP A 266 13.06 -19.34 -20.23
C ASP A 266 12.47 -17.93 -20.29
N LEU A 267 11.92 -17.41 -19.18
CA LEU A 267 11.37 -16.05 -19.11
C LEU A 267 12.47 -14.99 -19.26
N TYR A 268 13.60 -15.14 -18.57
CA TYR A 268 14.75 -14.25 -18.71
C TYR A 268 15.28 -14.26 -20.14
N ALA A 269 15.38 -15.43 -20.77
CA ALA A 269 15.74 -15.54 -22.17
C ALA A 269 14.71 -14.86 -23.10
N THR A 270 13.40 -15.01 -22.83
CA THR A 270 12.34 -14.32 -23.59
C THR A 270 12.47 -12.82 -23.50
N VAL A 271 12.72 -12.27 -22.31
CA VAL A 271 12.84 -10.82 -22.10
C VAL A 271 14.02 -10.25 -22.91
N VAL A 272 15.16 -10.93 -22.91
CA VAL A 272 16.32 -10.51 -23.71
C VAL A 272 16.02 -10.62 -25.21
N ARG A 273 15.38 -11.71 -25.67
CA ARG A 273 14.94 -11.83 -27.07
C ARG A 273 13.95 -10.72 -27.47
N ALA A 274 13.02 -10.36 -26.60
CA ALA A 274 12.07 -9.28 -26.84
C ALA A 274 12.79 -7.92 -26.97
N GLY A 275 13.81 -7.69 -26.13
CA GLY A 275 14.71 -6.55 -26.25
C GLY A 275 15.42 -6.50 -27.59
N ASP A 276 16.03 -7.61 -28.01
CA ASP A 276 16.70 -7.72 -29.32
C ASP A 276 15.76 -7.46 -30.50
N VAL A 277 14.52 -7.98 -30.43
CA VAL A 277 13.48 -7.76 -31.45
C VAL A 277 13.11 -6.29 -31.53
N SER A 278 12.93 -5.62 -30.39
CA SER A 278 12.59 -4.20 -30.38
C SER A 278 13.75 -3.34 -30.89
N TYR A 279 14.99 -3.66 -30.51
CA TYR A 279 16.19 -2.99 -31.00
C TYR A 279 16.30 -3.02 -32.53
N GLN A 280 15.97 -4.16 -33.15
CA GLN A 280 15.97 -4.33 -34.60
C GLN A 280 14.84 -3.55 -35.32
N ASN A 281 13.84 -3.11 -34.56
CA ASN A 281 12.64 -2.46 -35.07
C ASN A 281 12.34 -1.16 -34.29
N PRO A 282 13.10 -0.08 -34.51
CA PRO A 282 12.89 1.19 -33.82
C PRO A 282 11.44 1.71 -33.97
N GLY A 283 10.84 2.20 -32.89
CA GLY A 283 9.44 2.59 -32.81
C GLY A 283 8.50 1.49 -32.26
N SER A 284 9.06 0.36 -31.80
CA SER A 284 8.31 -0.74 -31.16
C SER A 284 8.46 -0.79 -29.63
N GLU A 285 9.19 0.17 -29.05
CA GLU A 285 9.62 0.15 -27.65
C GLU A 285 8.42 0.16 -26.67
N ASP A 286 7.34 0.87 -26.99
CA ASP A 286 6.14 0.91 -26.14
C ASP A 286 5.53 -0.48 -25.92
N ALA A 287 5.52 -1.32 -26.94
CA ALA A 287 5.04 -2.69 -26.83
C ALA A 287 5.98 -3.55 -25.98
N LEU A 288 7.29 -3.36 -26.11
CA LEU A 288 8.29 -4.03 -25.27
C LEU A 288 8.14 -3.62 -23.80
N TYR A 289 8.05 -2.32 -23.51
CA TYR A 289 7.97 -1.84 -22.14
C TYR A 289 6.69 -2.32 -21.45
N ARG A 290 5.54 -2.29 -22.13
CA ARG A 290 4.30 -2.88 -21.61
C ARG A 290 4.41 -4.38 -21.38
N PHE A 291 5.10 -5.11 -22.26
CA PHE A 291 5.35 -6.54 -22.09
C PHE A 291 6.21 -6.81 -20.85
N ASN A 292 7.28 -6.05 -20.68
CA ASN A 292 8.21 -6.15 -19.57
C ASN A 292 7.59 -5.69 -18.24
N GLN A 293 6.73 -4.68 -18.24
CA GLN A 293 5.93 -4.28 -17.07
C GLN A 293 5.00 -5.42 -16.61
N ASN A 294 4.27 -6.04 -17.55
CA ASN A 294 3.38 -7.16 -17.23
C ASN A 294 4.16 -8.36 -16.69
N LEU A 295 5.34 -8.64 -17.24
CA LEU A 295 6.22 -9.70 -16.72
C LEU A 295 6.80 -9.36 -15.34
N GLY A 296 7.13 -8.10 -15.07
CA GLY A 296 7.53 -7.65 -13.74
C GLY A 296 6.44 -7.88 -12.70
N ALA A 297 5.19 -7.53 -13.01
CA ALA A 297 4.04 -7.81 -12.14
C ALA A 297 3.83 -9.31 -11.91
N PHE A 298 3.95 -10.12 -12.96
CA PHE A 298 3.89 -11.58 -12.86
C PHE A 298 5.00 -12.12 -11.95
N MET A 299 6.25 -11.69 -12.14
CA MET A 299 7.38 -12.14 -11.32
C MET A 299 7.17 -11.77 -9.86
N ALA A 300 6.77 -10.52 -9.57
CA ALA A 300 6.51 -10.08 -8.20
C ALA A 300 5.42 -10.91 -7.53
N MET A 301 4.26 -11.07 -8.15
CA MET A 301 3.15 -11.86 -7.58
C MET A 301 3.45 -13.37 -7.53
N SER A 302 4.28 -13.90 -8.43
CA SER A 302 4.68 -15.33 -8.41
C SER A 302 5.47 -15.73 -7.15
N THR A 303 6.00 -14.74 -6.42
CA THR A 303 6.62 -14.93 -5.10
C THR A 303 5.60 -15.07 -3.96
N GLY A 304 4.29 -15.05 -4.28
CA GLY A 304 3.19 -15.00 -3.32
C GLY A 304 2.80 -13.58 -2.92
N GLY A 305 3.19 -12.59 -3.71
CA GLY A 305 2.88 -11.18 -3.51
C GLY A 305 1.45 -10.81 -3.93
N SER A 306 1.09 -9.54 -3.73
CA SER A 306 -0.28 -9.05 -3.93
C SER A 306 -0.34 -7.89 -4.91
N ASN A 307 -1.48 -7.73 -5.59
CA ASN A 307 -1.79 -6.54 -6.37
C ASN A 307 -3.08 -5.89 -5.87
N LEU A 308 -2.94 -4.79 -5.15
CA LEU A 308 -4.03 -4.04 -4.52
C LEU A 308 -4.44 -2.80 -5.33
N SER A 309 -4.11 -2.76 -6.61
CA SER A 309 -4.62 -1.71 -7.50
C SER A 309 -6.15 -1.76 -7.57
N ALA A 310 -6.78 -0.63 -7.87
CA ALA A 310 -8.24 -0.48 -7.86
C ALA A 310 -8.97 -1.57 -8.69
N ASP A 311 -8.39 -1.99 -9.82
CA ASP A 311 -8.97 -2.99 -10.71
C ASP A 311 -8.71 -4.45 -10.27
N MET A 312 -7.77 -4.68 -9.34
CA MET A 312 -7.34 -6.02 -8.91
C MET A 312 -7.67 -6.35 -7.46
N VAL A 313 -7.92 -5.35 -6.61
CA VAL A 313 -8.09 -5.55 -5.18
C VAL A 313 -9.22 -6.54 -4.82
N GLY A 314 -10.34 -6.51 -5.56
CA GLY A 314 -11.42 -7.49 -5.38
C GLY A 314 -11.01 -8.92 -5.73
N ASN A 315 -10.18 -9.09 -6.77
CA ASN A 315 -9.63 -10.39 -7.15
C ASN A 315 -8.58 -10.87 -6.14
N GLN A 316 -7.76 -9.97 -5.62
CA GLN A 316 -6.77 -10.26 -4.57
C GLN A 316 -7.46 -10.71 -3.28
N HIS A 317 -8.47 -9.98 -2.82
CA HIS A 317 -9.27 -10.38 -1.66
C HIS A 317 -9.89 -11.76 -1.86
N ALA A 318 -10.54 -12.01 -3.00
CA ALA A 318 -11.11 -13.32 -3.30
C ALA A 318 -10.05 -14.44 -3.31
N PHE A 319 -8.87 -14.16 -3.88
CA PHE A 319 -7.75 -15.10 -3.89
C PHE A 319 -7.27 -15.42 -2.48
N ASP A 320 -7.05 -14.41 -1.63
CA ASP A 320 -6.58 -14.60 -0.27
C ASP A 320 -7.59 -15.35 0.61
N VAL A 321 -8.89 -15.19 0.36
CA VAL A 321 -9.96 -15.95 1.04
C VAL A 321 -9.91 -17.45 0.69
N ILE A 322 -9.61 -17.83 -0.55
CA ILE A 322 -9.77 -19.23 -1.00
C ILE A 322 -8.47 -19.97 -1.34
N LYS A 323 -7.31 -19.30 -1.39
CA LYS A 323 -6.03 -19.86 -1.87
C LYS A 323 -5.64 -21.18 -1.22
N GLU A 324 -5.97 -21.38 0.06
CA GLU A 324 -5.67 -22.62 0.77
C GLU A 324 -6.44 -23.84 0.21
N GLY A 325 -7.62 -23.62 -0.36
CA GLY A 325 -8.47 -24.64 -0.97
C GLY A 325 -8.21 -24.88 -2.45
N LEU A 326 -7.37 -24.07 -3.09
CA LEU A 326 -7.06 -24.21 -4.52
C LEU A 326 -6.09 -25.36 -4.74
N VAL A 327 -6.39 -26.17 -5.76
CA VAL A 327 -5.56 -27.28 -6.21
C VAL A 327 -5.19 -27.04 -7.66
N GLY A 328 -3.89 -26.98 -7.93
CA GLY A 328 -3.31 -26.79 -9.24
C GLY A 328 -3.04 -28.08 -9.98
N LYS A 329 -2.23 -27.94 -11.04
CA LYS A 329 -1.68 -29.02 -11.84
C LYS A 329 -0.97 -30.03 -10.95
N ASP A 330 -1.15 -31.30 -11.26
CA ASP A 330 -0.54 -32.44 -10.55
C ASP A 330 -0.84 -32.50 -9.04
N GLY A 331 -1.87 -31.79 -8.57
CA GLY A 331 -2.28 -31.76 -7.15
C GLY A 331 -1.51 -30.76 -6.29
N ALA A 332 -0.72 -29.86 -6.90
CA ALA A 332 0.05 -28.84 -6.20
C ALA A 332 -0.85 -27.80 -5.52
N ARG A 333 -0.53 -27.43 -4.28
CA ARG A 333 -1.15 -26.31 -3.56
C ARG A 333 -0.44 -24.99 -3.91
N ILE A 334 -1.10 -23.85 -3.63
CA ILE A 334 -0.57 -22.51 -3.94
C ILE A 334 0.79 -22.25 -3.29
N ASP A 335 0.97 -22.63 -2.03
CA ASP A 335 2.25 -22.54 -1.32
C ASP A 335 3.36 -23.37 -1.98
N GLY A 336 3.03 -24.57 -2.47
CA GLY A 336 3.96 -25.39 -3.27
C GLY A 336 4.33 -24.76 -4.61
N ILE A 337 3.38 -24.12 -5.29
CA ILE A 337 3.62 -23.40 -6.56
C ILE A 337 4.55 -22.21 -6.33
N VAL A 338 4.27 -21.40 -5.31
CA VAL A 338 5.11 -20.26 -4.91
C VAL A 338 6.52 -20.76 -4.55
N GLN A 339 6.63 -21.83 -3.76
CA GLN A 339 7.93 -22.39 -3.39
C GLN A 339 8.76 -22.82 -4.60
N ALA A 340 8.12 -23.47 -5.58
CA ALA A 340 8.80 -23.87 -6.81
C ALA A 340 9.34 -22.66 -7.58
N LYS A 341 8.61 -21.53 -7.60
CA LYS A 341 9.07 -20.28 -8.25
C LYS A 341 10.20 -19.60 -7.47
N LEU A 342 10.13 -19.53 -6.14
CA LEU A 342 11.23 -19.01 -5.32
C LEU A 342 12.52 -19.80 -5.53
N ALA A 343 12.43 -21.14 -5.59
CA ALA A 343 13.57 -21.99 -5.88
C ALA A 343 14.14 -21.76 -7.29
N ASP A 344 13.27 -21.60 -8.29
CA ASP A 344 13.64 -21.32 -9.68
C ASP A 344 14.35 -19.96 -9.83
N MET A 345 13.85 -18.91 -9.17
CA MET A 345 14.49 -17.59 -9.12
C MET A 345 15.90 -17.66 -8.51
N LYS A 346 16.09 -18.42 -7.42
CA LYS A 346 17.44 -18.62 -6.84
C LYS A 346 18.36 -19.42 -7.76
N ALA A 347 17.84 -20.43 -8.44
CA ALA A 347 18.62 -21.29 -9.33
C ALA A 347 19.11 -20.55 -10.58
N THR A 348 18.35 -19.57 -11.05
CA THR A 348 18.57 -18.89 -12.34
C THR A 348 19.01 -17.43 -12.20
N GLY A 349 18.85 -16.82 -11.03
CA GLY A 349 19.18 -15.41 -10.79
C GLY A 349 20.64 -15.02 -11.08
N ARG A 350 21.58 -15.96 -10.96
CA ARG A 350 23.00 -15.72 -11.25
C ARG A 350 23.43 -16.16 -12.66
N ASN A 351 22.53 -16.75 -13.46
CA ASN A 351 22.82 -17.17 -14.84
C ASN A 351 23.02 -15.94 -15.73
N GLU A 352 23.93 -16.04 -16.70
CA GLU A 352 24.19 -14.97 -17.67
C GLU A 352 23.37 -15.15 -18.94
N TYR A 353 22.74 -14.07 -19.40
CA TYR A 353 21.97 -13.99 -20.64
C TYR A 353 22.64 -12.99 -21.59
N GLN A 354 22.92 -13.43 -22.82
CA GLN A 354 23.62 -12.61 -23.82
C GLN A 354 22.66 -11.67 -24.54
N ILE A 355 23.02 -10.39 -24.60
CA ILE A 355 22.28 -9.38 -25.38
C ILE A 355 22.92 -9.30 -26.77
N ASN A 356 22.16 -9.48 -27.84
CA ASN A 356 22.74 -9.52 -29.18
C ASN A 356 22.92 -8.12 -29.76
N ASP A 357 24.18 -7.72 -29.96
CA ASP A 357 24.50 -6.59 -30.84
C ASP A 357 24.49 -7.07 -32.30
N VAL A 358 23.42 -6.72 -33.02
CA VAL A 358 23.17 -7.12 -34.40
C VAL A 358 24.22 -6.54 -35.38
N ASN A 359 25.03 -5.55 -34.95
CA ASN A 359 26.02 -4.87 -35.78
C ASN A 359 27.48 -5.25 -35.47
N SER A 360 27.74 -6.12 -34.49
CA SER A 360 29.09 -6.60 -34.22
C SER A 360 29.20 -8.12 -34.31
N ALA A 361 30.31 -8.60 -34.88
CA ALA A 361 30.61 -10.04 -35.01
C ALA A 361 30.94 -10.72 -33.65
N THR A 362 30.65 -10.04 -32.54
CA THR A 362 31.03 -10.38 -31.16
C THR A 362 30.02 -9.71 -30.22
N SER A 363 29.07 -10.45 -29.65
CA SER A 363 28.26 -9.93 -28.54
C SER A 363 29.15 -9.80 -27.28
N TRP A 364 29.19 -8.61 -26.68
CA TRP A 364 30.01 -8.30 -25.50
C TRP A 364 29.19 -8.05 -24.22
N TYR A 365 27.88 -7.83 -24.33
CA TYR A 365 27.03 -7.42 -23.21
C TYR A 365 26.20 -8.59 -22.67
N LYS A 366 26.10 -8.65 -21.34
CA LYS A 366 25.39 -9.71 -20.62
C LYS A 366 24.62 -9.11 -19.45
N LEU A 367 23.47 -9.69 -19.16
CA LEU A 367 22.73 -9.46 -17.92
C LEU A 367 22.68 -10.75 -17.13
N GLN A 368 22.72 -10.67 -15.80
CA GLN A 368 22.37 -11.81 -14.97
C GLN A 368 20.87 -11.86 -14.72
N GLY A 369 20.32 -13.04 -14.40
CA GLY A 369 18.89 -13.21 -14.11
C GLY A 369 18.36 -12.21 -13.07
N TYR A 370 19.13 -11.88 -12.03
CA TYR A 370 18.80 -10.88 -11.03
C TYR A 370 18.84 -9.44 -11.56
N ASP A 371 19.69 -9.13 -12.54
CA ASP A 371 19.63 -7.82 -13.22
C ASP A 371 18.30 -7.69 -13.99
N ILE A 372 17.86 -8.76 -14.65
CA ILE A 372 16.59 -8.81 -15.40
C ILE A 372 15.40 -8.70 -14.43
N LEU A 373 15.38 -9.56 -13.41
CA LEU A 373 14.33 -9.61 -12.40
C LEU A 373 14.21 -8.28 -11.64
N GLY A 374 15.33 -7.67 -11.24
CA GLY A 374 15.35 -6.37 -10.56
C GLY A 374 14.81 -5.22 -11.42
N GLN A 375 15.24 -5.15 -12.69
CA GLN A 375 14.72 -4.15 -13.64
C GLN A 375 13.21 -4.27 -13.84
N LEU A 376 12.71 -5.48 -14.13
CA LEU A 376 11.30 -5.70 -14.45
C LEU A 376 10.40 -5.47 -13.24
N MET A 377 10.74 -6.05 -12.09
CA MET A 377 9.93 -5.91 -10.88
C MET A 377 9.95 -4.47 -10.38
N GLY A 378 11.12 -3.81 -10.34
CA GLY A 378 11.21 -2.40 -9.96
C GLY A 378 10.42 -1.48 -10.89
N TYR A 379 10.42 -1.74 -12.20
CA TYR A 379 9.58 -0.99 -13.14
C TYR A 379 8.08 -1.25 -12.92
N ALA A 380 7.68 -2.49 -12.69
CA ALA A 380 6.29 -2.83 -12.39
C ALA A 380 5.80 -2.18 -11.08
N GLY A 381 6.62 -2.14 -10.03
CA GLY A 381 6.31 -1.48 -8.76
C GLY A 381 6.18 0.04 -8.89
N ARG A 382 7.07 0.68 -9.65
CA ARG A 382 6.98 2.13 -9.90
C ARG A 382 5.73 2.54 -10.67
N GLU A 383 5.26 1.69 -11.59
CA GLU A 383 4.01 1.92 -12.32
C GLU A 383 2.75 1.47 -11.55
N ASN A 384 2.91 0.66 -10.50
CA ASN A 384 1.84 0.19 -9.64
C ASN A 384 2.31 0.12 -8.17
N PRO A 385 2.21 1.24 -7.42
CA PRO A 385 2.57 1.30 -6.00
C PRO A 385 1.78 0.34 -5.09
N SER A 386 0.67 -0.23 -5.59
CA SER A 386 -0.11 -1.24 -4.87
C SER A 386 0.36 -2.68 -5.13
N LEU A 387 1.49 -2.88 -5.81
CA LEU A 387 2.09 -4.19 -6.08
C LEU A 387 3.14 -4.53 -5.01
N THR A 388 3.12 -5.76 -4.49
CA THR A 388 4.10 -6.21 -3.49
C THR A 388 4.73 -7.55 -3.84
N LEU A 389 5.89 -7.80 -3.26
CA LEU A 389 6.51 -9.13 -3.20
C LEU A 389 5.85 -9.99 -2.10
N GLY A 390 5.94 -11.32 -2.21
CA GLY A 390 5.37 -12.23 -1.24
C GLY A 390 6.26 -12.49 -0.02
N PRO A 391 5.71 -13.05 1.08
CA PRO A 391 6.48 -13.38 2.28
C PRO A 391 7.65 -14.32 1.99
N GLY A 392 7.46 -15.29 1.08
CA GLY A 392 8.48 -16.27 0.71
C GLY A 392 9.71 -15.66 0.01
N PHE A 393 9.59 -14.46 -0.54
CA PHE A 393 10.73 -13.73 -1.12
C PHE A 393 11.75 -13.32 -0.06
N TYR A 394 11.27 -12.89 1.12
CA TYR A 394 12.12 -12.41 2.23
C TYR A 394 12.53 -13.54 3.17
N HIS A 395 11.67 -14.53 3.38
CA HIS A 395 11.94 -15.65 4.26
C HIS A 395 11.52 -16.96 3.59
N ASP A 396 12.47 -17.86 3.31
CA ASP A 396 12.17 -19.10 2.59
C ASP A 396 11.22 -19.99 3.42
N PRO A 397 10.07 -20.41 2.86
CA PRO A 397 9.14 -21.32 3.55
C PRO A 397 9.74 -22.68 3.97
N LEU A 398 10.91 -23.06 3.45
CA LEU A 398 11.65 -24.26 3.84
C LEU A 398 12.63 -24.04 5.01
N ASP A 399 12.84 -22.80 5.44
CA ASP A 399 13.81 -22.46 6.49
C ASP A 399 13.35 -22.94 7.88
N PRO A 400 14.12 -23.82 8.58
CA PRO A 400 13.74 -24.39 9.87
C PRO A 400 13.70 -23.38 11.03
N GLU A 401 14.45 -22.26 10.94
CA GLU A 401 14.39 -21.17 11.93
C GLU A 401 13.03 -20.41 11.88
N GLY A 402 12.22 -20.71 10.86
CA GLY A 402 11.03 -20.03 10.43
C GLY A 402 9.66 -20.54 10.89
N ARG A 403 9.54 -21.14 12.08
CA ARG A 403 8.37 -21.97 12.50
C ARG A 403 6.94 -21.36 12.43
N ASP A 404 6.77 -20.14 11.94
CA ASP A 404 5.46 -19.52 11.67
C ASP A 404 4.93 -19.83 10.26
N TYR A 405 5.78 -20.19 9.28
CA TYR A 405 5.37 -20.57 7.91
C TYR A 405 5.87 -21.96 7.47
N PRO A 406 5.61 -23.05 8.21
CA PRO A 406 5.87 -24.37 7.67
C PRO A 406 4.94 -24.61 6.48
N ILE A 407 5.52 -24.85 5.29
CA ILE A 407 4.76 -25.47 4.19
C ILE A 407 4.10 -26.74 4.75
N ASP A 408 2.82 -26.95 4.46
CA ASP A 408 2.09 -28.02 5.11
C ASP A 408 2.73 -29.40 4.83
N PRO A 409 2.58 -30.38 5.74
CA PRO A 409 3.24 -31.68 5.59
C PRO A 409 2.90 -32.44 4.30
N GLU A 410 1.74 -32.21 3.69
CA GLU A 410 1.39 -32.80 2.40
C GLU A 410 2.16 -32.12 1.27
N THR A 411 2.16 -30.80 1.20
CA THR A 411 2.92 -30.06 0.19
C THR A 411 4.42 -30.33 0.28
N ARG A 412 4.98 -30.42 1.50
CA ARG A 412 6.39 -30.79 1.69
C ARG A 412 6.70 -32.21 1.18
N ARG A 413 5.77 -33.15 1.34
CA ARG A 413 5.87 -34.50 0.75
C ARG A 413 5.79 -34.47 -0.77
N GLN A 414 4.91 -33.66 -1.35
CA GLN A 414 4.80 -33.48 -2.80
C GLN A 414 6.10 -32.91 -3.39
N LEU A 415 6.75 -32.00 -2.68
CA LEU A 415 8.07 -31.45 -3.03
C LEU A 415 9.22 -32.45 -2.82
N GLY A 416 8.97 -33.65 -2.28
CA GLY A 416 9.98 -34.68 -2.04
C GLY A 416 10.95 -34.37 -0.89
N LEU A 417 10.57 -33.49 0.04
CA LEU A 417 11.45 -33.01 1.10
C LEU A 417 11.26 -33.82 2.40
N PRO A 418 12.34 -34.09 3.16
CA PRO A 418 12.26 -34.78 4.46
C PRO A 418 11.53 -33.91 5.49
N PRO A 419 10.93 -34.45 6.58
CA PRO A 419 10.32 -33.65 7.64
C PRO A 419 11.28 -32.57 8.17
N LEU A 420 10.76 -31.38 8.51
CA LEU A 420 11.56 -30.29 9.08
C LEU A 420 12.23 -30.74 10.40
N ASP A 421 13.56 -30.64 10.46
CA ASP A 421 14.33 -30.74 11.71
C ASP A 421 14.78 -29.33 12.11
N PRO A 422 14.51 -28.86 13.34
CA PRO A 422 15.01 -27.57 13.83
C PRO A 422 16.54 -27.43 13.83
N ASN A 423 17.28 -28.52 13.61
CA ASN A 423 18.74 -28.51 13.46
C ASN A 423 19.21 -28.49 12.01
N ASP A 424 18.29 -28.45 11.04
CA ASP A 424 18.63 -28.27 9.63
C ASP A 424 19.32 -26.90 9.43
N PRO A 425 20.25 -26.77 8.48
CA PRO A 425 20.91 -25.50 8.21
C PRO A 425 19.91 -24.48 7.65
N HIS A 426 20.16 -23.21 7.96
CA HIS A 426 19.38 -22.08 7.44
C HIS A 426 19.31 -22.11 5.90
N VAL A 427 18.11 -21.91 5.36
CA VAL A 427 17.84 -21.86 3.92
C VAL A 427 17.64 -20.42 3.49
N ARG A 428 18.57 -19.89 2.69
CA ARG A 428 18.51 -18.51 2.20
C ARG A 428 17.26 -18.25 1.35
N SER A 429 16.59 -17.13 1.60
CA SER A 429 15.50 -16.61 0.77
C SER A 429 16.02 -16.02 -0.56
N VAL A 430 15.09 -15.60 -1.45
CA VAL A 430 15.49 -14.92 -2.71
C VAL A 430 16.15 -13.58 -2.38
N PHE A 431 15.59 -12.83 -1.43
CA PHE A 431 16.14 -11.56 -0.96
C PHE A 431 17.56 -11.73 -0.41
N GLU A 432 17.78 -12.72 0.46
CA GLU A 432 19.10 -13.00 1.03
C GLU A 432 20.12 -13.43 -0.04
N ASP A 433 19.70 -14.22 -1.04
CA ASP A 433 20.59 -14.58 -2.15
C ASP A 433 20.90 -13.39 -3.06
N MET A 434 19.94 -12.47 -3.27
CA MET A 434 20.15 -11.22 -3.99
C MET A 434 21.09 -10.27 -3.23
N VAL A 435 20.97 -10.15 -1.90
CA VAL A 435 21.89 -9.36 -1.06
C VAL A 435 23.30 -9.93 -1.12
N ASP A 436 23.44 -11.26 -1.05
CA ASP A 436 24.73 -11.95 -1.23
C ASP A 436 25.31 -11.72 -2.63
N TRP A 437 24.49 -11.85 -3.66
CA TRP A 437 24.92 -11.58 -5.03
C TRP A 437 25.33 -10.12 -5.24
N ASP A 438 24.55 -9.15 -4.77
CA ASP A 438 24.83 -7.70 -4.87
C ASP A 438 26.19 -7.36 -4.25
N TYR A 439 26.47 -7.88 -3.06
CA TYR A 439 27.77 -7.76 -2.40
C TYR A 439 28.91 -8.34 -3.26
N ASN A 440 28.77 -9.60 -3.70
CA ASN A 440 29.82 -10.31 -4.44
C ASN A 440 30.10 -9.73 -5.84
N THR A 441 29.16 -8.97 -6.38
CA THR A 441 29.22 -8.45 -7.76
C THR A 441 29.27 -6.92 -7.83
N ALA A 442 29.40 -6.25 -6.69
CA ALA A 442 29.39 -4.79 -6.55
C ALA A 442 28.19 -4.16 -7.27
N GLY A 443 26.97 -4.60 -6.92
CA GLY A 443 25.74 -4.28 -7.67
C GLY A 443 25.49 -2.80 -7.89
N HIS A 444 25.74 -1.95 -6.89
CA HIS A 444 25.68 -0.50 -7.06
C HIS A 444 26.59 0.02 -8.19
N ALA A 445 27.87 -0.37 -8.21
CA ALA A 445 28.82 0.04 -9.25
C ALA A 445 28.53 -0.59 -10.61
N ARG A 446 27.96 -1.81 -10.63
CA ARG A 446 27.51 -2.44 -11.87
C ARG A 446 26.35 -1.69 -12.50
N ALA A 447 25.38 -1.25 -11.71
CA ALA A 447 24.26 -0.42 -12.19
C ALA A 447 24.75 0.90 -12.80
N ASP A 448 25.75 1.55 -12.21
CA ASP A 448 26.42 2.73 -12.79
C ASP A 448 27.03 2.41 -14.16
N SER A 449 27.76 1.31 -14.28
CA SER A 449 28.36 0.87 -15.55
C SER A 449 27.30 0.57 -16.62
N TYR A 450 26.17 -0.01 -16.24
CA TYR A 450 25.06 -0.25 -17.17
C TYR A 450 24.40 1.05 -17.62
N ALA A 451 24.24 2.03 -16.74
CA ALA A 451 23.69 3.35 -17.09
C ALA A 451 24.54 4.09 -18.15
N GLN A 452 25.87 3.94 -18.10
CA GLN A 452 26.77 4.50 -19.13
C GLN A 452 26.55 3.88 -20.52
N THR A 453 25.95 2.69 -20.57
CA THR A 453 25.67 1.91 -21.77
C THR A 453 24.20 1.53 -21.86
N SER A 454 23.29 2.39 -21.36
CA SER A 454 21.88 2.06 -21.15
C SER A 454 21.16 1.58 -22.40
N TYR A 455 21.56 2.08 -23.58
CA TYR A 455 21.05 1.62 -24.86
C TYR A 455 21.15 0.10 -25.08
N PHE A 456 22.09 -0.58 -24.44
CA PHE A 456 22.26 -2.04 -24.54
C PHE A 456 21.65 -2.81 -23.36
N HIS A 457 21.51 -2.20 -22.18
CA HIS A 457 21.10 -2.90 -20.96
C HIS A 457 19.65 -2.63 -20.53
N SER A 458 18.99 -1.64 -21.14
CA SER A 458 17.61 -1.27 -20.83
C SER A 458 16.59 -2.32 -21.27
N LEU A 459 15.90 -2.88 -20.30
CA LEU A 459 14.68 -3.68 -20.50
C LEU A 459 13.42 -2.86 -20.22
N VAL A 460 13.57 -1.65 -19.71
CA VAL A 460 12.50 -0.74 -19.25
C VAL A 460 12.71 0.64 -19.89
N PRO A 461 11.73 1.55 -19.84
CA PRO A 461 11.87 2.87 -20.43
C PRO A 461 13.15 3.57 -19.96
N ARG A 462 13.94 4.07 -20.93
CA ARG A 462 15.15 4.85 -20.64
C ARG A 462 14.80 6.23 -20.11
N GLY A 463 15.51 6.62 -19.06
CA GLY A 463 15.39 7.94 -18.46
C GLY A 463 16.66 8.77 -18.63
N THR A 464 16.82 9.70 -17.71
CA THR A 464 18.10 10.34 -17.38
C THR A 464 19.09 9.30 -16.86
N TYR A 465 20.38 9.66 -16.85
CA TYR A 465 21.43 8.78 -16.32
C TYR A 465 21.12 8.27 -14.90
N SER A 466 20.59 9.12 -14.02
CA SER A 466 20.19 8.74 -12.66
C SER A 466 18.97 7.82 -12.60
N GLU A 467 17.99 7.99 -13.49
CA GLU A 467 16.82 7.11 -13.59
C GLU A 467 17.21 5.72 -14.13
N ASP A 468 18.15 5.69 -15.07
CA ASP A 468 18.73 4.43 -15.59
C ASP A 468 19.53 3.72 -14.49
N GLN A 469 20.39 4.42 -13.75
CA GLN A 469 21.12 3.87 -12.59
C GLN A 469 20.17 3.23 -11.58
N ARG A 470 19.11 3.95 -11.20
CA ARG A 470 18.06 3.47 -10.31
C ARG A 470 17.37 2.22 -10.85
N SER A 471 17.04 2.20 -12.14
CA SER A 471 16.37 1.07 -12.78
C SER A 471 17.26 -0.17 -12.89
N PHE A 472 18.57 0.01 -13.06
CA PHE A 472 19.55 -1.09 -13.22
C PHE A 472 20.08 -1.64 -11.90
N ASP A 473 19.84 -0.95 -10.80
CA ASP A 473 20.12 -1.46 -9.47
C ASP A 473 19.01 -2.45 -9.06
N ALA A 474 19.34 -3.74 -9.11
CA ALA A 474 18.38 -4.80 -8.83
C ALA A 474 17.88 -4.82 -7.38
N LEU A 475 18.71 -4.43 -6.40
CA LEU A 475 18.24 -4.32 -5.00
C LEU A 475 17.36 -3.10 -4.81
N GLN A 476 17.68 -1.97 -5.46
CA GLN A 476 16.79 -0.80 -5.49
C GLN A 476 15.39 -1.18 -6.00
N GLY A 477 15.32 -1.91 -7.12
CA GLY A 477 14.05 -2.31 -7.72
C GLY A 477 13.19 -3.20 -6.84
N VAL A 478 13.78 -4.11 -6.04
CA VAL A 478 13.00 -4.96 -5.11
C VAL A 478 12.64 -4.23 -3.81
N ILE A 479 13.48 -3.30 -3.34
CA ILE A 479 13.19 -2.46 -2.18
C ILE A 479 12.01 -1.53 -2.45
N GLU A 480 11.86 -1.03 -3.69
CA GLU A 480 10.70 -0.26 -4.15
C GLU A 480 9.36 -1.02 -4.14
N LEU A 481 9.38 -2.35 -3.95
CA LEU A 481 8.20 -3.21 -3.83
C LEU A 481 8.02 -3.75 -2.39
N SER A 482 8.82 -3.25 -1.45
CA SER A 482 8.93 -3.81 -0.11
C SER A 482 8.18 -3.01 0.95
N ASP A 483 7.69 -1.82 0.63
CA ASP A 483 6.82 -1.00 1.46
C ASP A 483 5.38 -1.52 1.49
N THR A 484 4.61 -1.00 2.43
CA THR A 484 3.18 -1.29 2.57
C THR A 484 2.43 -0.66 1.40
N PRO A 485 1.62 -1.42 0.64
CA PRO A 485 0.96 -0.89 -0.54
C PRO A 485 -0.06 0.21 -0.19
N ASP A 486 -0.04 1.32 -0.93
CA ASP A 486 -0.84 2.55 -0.71
C ASP A 486 -2.33 2.28 -0.43
N TYR A 487 -2.90 1.24 -1.06
CA TYR A 487 -4.28 0.84 -0.83
C TYR A 487 -4.59 0.62 0.66
N LEU A 488 -3.68 -0.02 1.41
CA LEU A 488 -3.88 -0.36 2.81
C LEU A 488 -3.70 0.81 3.77
N GLU A 489 -3.09 1.92 3.33
CA GLU A 489 -2.95 3.12 4.16
C GLU A 489 -4.30 3.79 4.48
N SER A 490 -5.30 3.60 3.60
CA SER A 490 -6.60 4.28 3.68
C SER A 490 -7.82 3.36 3.74
N ASN A 491 -7.61 2.04 3.70
CA ASN A 491 -8.69 1.04 3.69
C ASN A 491 -8.51 -0.01 4.80
N ASP A 492 -9.60 -0.45 5.40
CA ASP A 492 -9.62 -1.37 6.55
C ASP A 492 -10.10 -2.78 6.15
N ASP A 493 -9.51 -3.36 5.10
CA ASP A 493 -9.79 -4.74 4.69
C ASP A 493 -8.98 -5.73 5.54
N THR A 494 -9.65 -6.40 6.47
CA THR A 494 -8.99 -7.31 7.43
C THR A 494 -8.23 -8.46 6.77
N VAL A 495 -8.73 -9.01 5.64
CA VAL A 495 -8.08 -10.14 4.96
C VAL A 495 -6.78 -9.67 4.31
N LEU A 496 -6.82 -8.53 3.64
CA LEU A 496 -5.65 -7.95 2.98
C LEU A 496 -4.61 -7.46 4.00
N HIS A 497 -5.03 -6.83 5.11
CA HIS A 497 -4.14 -6.46 6.21
C HIS A 497 -3.46 -7.67 6.85
N GLN A 498 -4.16 -8.81 6.98
CA GLN A 498 -3.56 -10.03 7.50
C GLN A 498 -2.52 -10.62 6.54
N ALA A 499 -2.77 -10.57 5.23
CA ALA A 499 -1.81 -10.98 4.21
C ALA A 499 -0.58 -10.05 4.19
N GLU A 500 -0.77 -8.76 4.44
CA GLU A 500 0.32 -7.80 4.50
C GLU A 500 1.18 -7.96 5.77
N GLU A 501 0.56 -8.13 6.94
CA GLU A 501 1.32 -8.36 8.18
C GLU A 501 2.12 -9.67 8.12
N THR A 502 1.62 -10.69 7.42
CA THR A 502 2.37 -11.90 7.05
C THR A 502 3.65 -11.56 6.27
N ARG A 503 3.54 -10.72 5.24
CA ARG A 503 4.68 -10.28 4.41
C ARG A 503 5.67 -9.46 5.23
N LEU A 504 5.19 -8.49 6.02
CA LEU A 504 6.03 -7.64 6.86
C LEU A 504 6.78 -8.44 7.93
N GLN A 505 6.19 -9.47 8.52
CA GLN A 505 6.90 -10.36 9.45
C GLN A 505 8.07 -11.10 8.78
N ALA A 506 7.88 -11.58 7.55
CA ALA A 506 8.93 -12.20 6.76
C ALA A 506 10.05 -11.19 6.41
N LEU A 507 9.67 -9.98 5.99
CA LEU A 507 10.61 -8.88 5.74
C LEU A 507 11.42 -8.53 7.00
N ARG A 508 10.76 -8.36 8.15
CA ARG A 508 11.43 -8.06 9.43
C ARG A 508 12.43 -9.13 9.83
N ARG A 509 12.14 -10.42 9.56
CA ARG A 509 13.07 -11.52 9.80
C ARG A 509 14.32 -11.40 8.92
N ALA A 510 14.15 -11.12 7.63
CA ALA A 510 15.26 -10.93 6.70
C ALA A 510 16.12 -9.70 7.06
N LEU A 511 15.50 -8.64 7.58
CA LEU A 511 16.18 -7.43 8.02
C LEU A 511 16.92 -7.62 9.35
N ASP A 512 16.37 -8.38 10.30
CA ASP A 512 17.01 -8.72 11.58
C ASP A 512 18.04 -9.86 11.47
N SER A 513 18.18 -10.50 10.30
CA SER A 513 19.20 -11.54 10.09
C SER A 513 20.60 -10.92 9.96
N ASN A 514 21.63 -11.77 10.01
CA ASN A 514 23.00 -11.37 9.71
C ASN A 514 23.36 -11.76 8.28
N THR A 515 24.14 -10.91 7.62
CA THR A 515 24.82 -11.26 6.38
C THR A 515 25.81 -12.40 6.62
N GLU A 516 26.01 -13.22 5.59
CA GLU A 516 26.95 -14.34 5.60
C GLU A 516 28.30 -13.98 4.96
N PHE A 517 28.65 -12.69 4.99
CA PHE A 517 29.94 -12.19 4.49
C PHE A 517 31.09 -12.51 5.44
N ASP A 518 32.33 -12.28 4.98
CA ASP A 518 33.54 -12.46 5.80
C ASP A 518 33.46 -11.71 7.13
N THR A 519 32.89 -10.51 7.12
CA THR A 519 32.48 -9.77 8.33
C THR A 519 30.98 -9.80 8.44
N LYS A 520 30.46 -10.69 9.31
CA LYS A 520 29.04 -10.79 9.59
C LYS A 520 28.51 -9.50 10.21
N MET A 521 27.40 -9.01 9.69
CA MET A 521 26.73 -7.80 10.15
C MET A 521 25.23 -7.98 9.99
N ASN A 522 24.44 -7.32 10.83
CA ASN A 522 22.99 -7.28 10.61
C ASN A 522 22.65 -6.74 9.20
N THR A 523 21.68 -7.36 8.54
CA THR A 523 21.28 -7.03 7.16
C THR A 523 20.81 -5.59 7.01
N THR A 524 19.99 -5.07 7.93
CA THR A 524 19.60 -3.64 7.92
C THR A 524 20.82 -2.71 8.01
N ARG A 525 21.75 -3.00 8.92
CA ARG A 525 22.97 -2.21 9.10
C ARG A 525 23.84 -2.21 7.84
N TYR A 526 23.96 -3.37 7.19
CA TYR A 526 24.67 -3.51 5.91
C TYR A 526 24.02 -2.69 4.80
N LEU A 527 22.71 -2.88 4.59
CA LEU A 527 21.96 -2.19 3.53
C LEU A 527 22.00 -0.68 3.68
N THR A 528 22.08 -0.18 4.91
CA THR A 528 22.08 1.26 5.18
C THR A 528 23.44 1.90 4.96
N GLY A 529 24.50 1.34 5.57
CA GLY A 529 25.81 1.98 5.60
C GLY A 529 26.86 1.37 4.69
N TRP A 530 26.83 0.06 4.47
CA TRP A 530 27.98 -0.71 3.96
C TRP A 530 27.82 -1.24 2.54
N ARG A 531 26.61 -1.21 2.00
CA ARG A 531 26.30 -1.75 0.66
C ARG A 531 27.14 -1.10 -0.45
N GLY A 532 27.56 0.15 -0.31
CA GLY A 532 28.43 0.83 -1.28
C GLY A 532 29.81 0.16 -1.49
N GLY A 533 30.27 -0.68 -0.55
CA GLY A 533 31.53 -1.41 -0.60
C GLY A 533 32.71 -0.72 0.08
N ASP A 534 33.78 -1.47 0.35
CA ASP A 534 35.01 -0.98 1.01
C ASP A 534 35.76 0.00 0.09
N GLY A 535 36.00 1.23 0.56
CA GLY A 535 36.62 2.31 -0.24
C GLY A 535 35.63 3.16 -1.06
N ALA A 536 34.33 2.88 -1.02
CA ALA A 536 33.29 3.76 -1.57
C ALA A 536 32.98 4.93 -0.63
N ASN A 537 34.03 5.62 -0.17
CA ASN A 537 34.08 6.64 0.90
C ASN A 537 33.18 7.88 0.66
N ASP A 538 32.36 7.86 -0.40
CA ASP A 538 32.13 8.96 -1.30
C ASP A 538 30.83 8.81 -2.13
N SER A 539 30.10 7.70 -2.03
CA SER A 539 29.02 7.30 -2.97
C SER A 539 27.66 7.17 -2.30
N ALA A 540 26.59 7.47 -3.06
CA ALA A 540 25.23 7.12 -2.65
C ALA A 540 25.11 5.59 -2.52
N VAL A 541 24.35 5.11 -1.54
CA VAL A 541 24.08 3.66 -1.40
C VAL A 541 22.93 3.24 -2.31
N TYR A 542 22.07 4.20 -2.63
CA TYR A 542 20.88 4.08 -3.46
C TYR A 542 20.72 5.32 -4.32
N TYR A 543 20.28 5.15 -5.57
CA TYR A 543 20.17 6.23 -6.55
C TYR A 543 18.96 7.15 -6.31
N ASP A 544 18.02 6.75 -5.47
CA ASP A 544 16.91 7.58 -4.99
C ASP A 544 17.26 8.34 -3.69
N GLY A 545 18.53 8.35 -3.29
CA GLY A 545 18.99 8.99 -2.05
C GLY A 545 18.56 8.26 -0.77
N GLY A 546 18.05 7.02 -0.87
CA GLY A 546 17.56 6.20 0.23
C GLY A 546 16.06 6.32 0.51
N GLU A 547 15.27 6.79 -0.45
CA GLU A 547 13.82 6.97 -0.29
C GLU A 547 13.11 5.64 -0.08
N ALA A 548 13.28 4.68 -1.00
CA ALA A 548 12.61 3.38 -0.93
C ALA A 548 13.10 2.55 0.26
N LEU A 549 14.42 2.55 0.53
CA LEU A 549 14.96 1.85 1.70
C LEU A 549 14.34 2.41 2.98
N GLY A 550 14.36 3.74 3.14
CA GLY A 550 13.84 4.33 4.36
C GLY A 550 12.34 4.12 4.55
N ASN A 551 11.55 4.08 3.47
CA ASN A 551 10.11 3.75 3.54
C ASN A 551 9.90 2.31 4.03
N MET A 552 10.59 1.35 3.39
CA MET A 552 10.56 -0.05 3.79
C MET A 552 10.97 -0.25 5.25
N ILE A 553 12.03 0.42 5.71
CA ILE A 553 12.49 0.33 7.10
C ILE A 553 11.50 0.98 8.06
N ASN A 554 10.85 2.08 7.68
CA ASN A 554 9.81 2.71 8.49
C ASN A 554 8.66 1.72 8.77
N ASP A 555 8.17 1.01 7.75
CA ASP A 555 7.12 0.00 7.90
C ASP A 555 7.58 -1.21 8.71
N ALA A 556 8.80 -1.68 8.46
CA ALA A 556 9.38 -2.81 9.16
C ALA A 556 9.67 -2.51 10.64
N SER A 557 9.92 -1.25 11.01
CA SER A 557 10.31 -0.84 12.38
C SER A 557 9.23 -0.09 13.17
N LYS A 558 8.09 0.21 12.54
CA LYS A 558 6.93 0.89 13.15
C LYS A 558 6.52 0.22 14.46
N ILE A 559 6.27 1.00 15.50
CA ILE A 559 5.80 0.49 16.79
C ILE A 559 4.31 0.12 16.68
N ASN A 560 3.91 -1.02 17.25
CA ASN A 560 2.50 -1.40 17.34
C ASN A 560 1.72 -0.39 18.20
N GLU A 561 0.48 -0.05 17.83
CA GLU A 561 -0.26 1.05 18.48
C GLU A 561 -0.50 0.86 19.98
N ALA A 562 -0.64 -0.39 20.45
CA ALA A 562 -0.75 -0.69 21.87
C ALA A 562 0.14 -1.87 22.25
N ALA A 563 0.88 -1.73 23.35
CA ALA A 563 1.65 -2.82 23.92
C ALA A 563 0.71 -3.95 24.35
N MET A 564 1.03 -5.19 23.97
CA MET A 564 0.26 -6.34 24.40
C MET A 564 0.52 -6.61 25.88
N VAL A 565 -0.55 -6.82 26.65
CA VAL A 565 -0.43 -7.12 28.09
C VAL A 565 -0.13 -8.60 28.28
N SER A 566 0.91 -8.91 29.07
CA SER A 566 1.22 -10.28 29.45
C SER A 566 0.03 -10.94 30.17
N PRO A 567 -0.44 -12.12 29.73
CA PRO A 567 -1.58 -12.78 30.37
C PRO A 567 -1.21 -13.32 31.75
N SER A 568 -1.95 -12.91 32.79
CA SER A 568 -1.76 -13.45 34.14
C SER A 568 -2.33 -14.86 34.25
N PRO A 569 -1.56 -15.85 34.75
CA PRO A 569 -2.11 -17.19 35.01
C PRO A 569 -3.31 -17.18 35.97
N ASP A 570 -3.38 -16.21 36.88
CA ASP A 570 -4.43 -16.12 37.90
C ASP A 570 -5.81 -15.78 37.31
N ASP A 571 -5.86 -15.23 36.10
CA ASP A 571 -7.10 -14.91 35.38
C ASP A 571 -7.77 -16.15 34.74
N TYR A 572 -7.12 -17.31 34.82
CA TYR A 572 -7.56 -18.55 34.18
C TYR A 572 -7.68 -19.70 35.17
N GLU A 573 -8.84 -20.36 35.19
CA GLU A 573 -9.05 -21.55 36.03
C GLU A 573 -8.03 -22.65 35.67
N GLY A 574 -7.23 -23.09 36.64
CA GLY A 574 -6.13 -24.05 36.43
C GLY A 574 -4.79 -23.42 36.02
N GLY A 575 -4.68 -22.09 36.03
CA GLY A 575 -3.42 -21.36 35.84
C GLY A 575 -2.73 -21.69 34.52
N THR A 576 -1.44 -21.99 34.57
CA THR A 576 -0.60 -22.30 33.40
C THR A 576 -1.00 -23.58 32.66
N SER A 577 -1.85 -24.42 33.25
CA SER A 577 -2.38 -25.63 32.61
C SER A 577 -3.61 -25.34 31.74
N ASN A 578 -4.23 -24.17 31.90
CA ASN A 578 -5.42 -23.78 31.14
C ASN A 578 -5.11 -23.63 29.63
N PRO A 579 -5.88 -24.26 28.72
CA PRO A 579 -5.66 -24.14 27.28
C PRO A 579 -5.78 -22.71 26.72
N ALA A 580 -6.67 -21.89 27.28
CA ALA A 580 -6.85 -20.49 26.86
C ALA A 580 -5.67 -19.63 27.30
N TRP A 581 -5.13 -19.83 28.52
CA TRP A 581 -3.90 -19.18 28.96
C TRP A 581 -2.73 -19.54 28.04
N LYS A 582 -2.53 -20.83 27.73
CA LYS A 582 -1.46 -21.27 26.80
C LYS A 582 -1.59 -20.62 25.42
N LYS A 583 -2.81 -20.43 24.92
CA LYS A 583 -3.04 -19.73 23.64
C LYS A 583 -2.65 -18.26 23.74
N GLN A 584 -3.09 -17.55 24.77
CA GLN A 584 -2.77 -16.13 24.96
C GLN A 584 -1.28 -15.90 25.24
N GLN A 585 -0.65 -16.78 26.01
CA GLN A 585 0.78 -16.72 26.29
C GLN A 585 1.62 -16.85 25.01
N LYS A 586 1.25 -17.77 24.11
CA LYS A 586 1.92 -17.89 22.80
C LYS A 586 1.74 -16.66 21.92
N LEU A 587 0.55 -16.05 21.91
CA LEU A 587 0.31 -14.81 21.18
C LEU A 587 1.16 -13.67 21.73
N PHE A 588 1.26 -13.56 23.06
CA PHE A 588 2.12 -12.58 23.72
C PHE A 588 3.61 -12.81 23.41
N GLU A 589 4.09 -14.06 23.43
CA GLU A 589 5.47 -14.39 23.07
C GLU A 589 5.80 -14.07 21.61
N ALA A 590 4.87 -14.36 20.69
CA ALA A 590 5.02 -14.01 19.26
C ALA A 590 5.05 -12.49 19.05
N TRP A 591 4.12 -11.77 19.70
CA TRP A 591 4.08 -10.31 19.68
C TRP A 591 5.38 -9.71 20.25
N GLN A 592 5.88 -10.21 21.39
CA GLN A 592 7.10 -9.71 21.99
C GLN A 592 8.32 -9.94 21.09
N ALA A 593 8.40 -11.10 20.43
CA ALA A 593 9.50 -11.38 19.51
C ALA A 593 9.48 -10.48 18.25
N ASP A 594 8.29 -10.17 17.73
CA ASP A 594 8.12 -9.19 16.64
C ASP A 594 8.47 -7.77 17.09
N ASP A 595 8.04 -7.37 18.28
CA ASP A 595 8.33 -6.05 18.85
C ASP A 595 9.84 -5.81 19.08
N VAL A 596 10.56 -6.84 19.55
CA VAL A 596 12.04 -6.83 19.62
C VAL A 596 12.66 -6.69 18.23
N ARG A 597 12.16 -7.40 17.22
CA ARG A 597 12.65 -7.28 15.83
C ARG A 597 12.49 -5.86 15.30
N ARG A 598 11.33 -5.24 15.49
CA ARG A 598 11.08 -3.84 15.09
C ARG A 598 12.09 -2.88 15.73
N ALA A 599 12.38 -3.06 17.02
CA ALA A 599 13.38 -2.26 17.73
C ALA A 599 14.80 -2.46 17.17
N LYS A 600 15.20 -3.71 16.90
CA LYS A 600 16.50 -4.01 16.30
C LYS A 600 16.66 -3.48 14.88
N ILE A 601 15.61 -3.49 14.08
CA ILE A 601 15.64 -2.92 12.73
C ILE A 601 15.85 -1.40 12.81
N ALA A 602 15.09 -0.68 13.64
CA ALA A 602 15.32 0.75 13.87
C ALA A 602 16.74 1.03 14.37
N GLN A 603 17.20 0.27 15.36
CA GLN A 603 18.56 0.36 15.91
C GLN A 603 19.63 0.18 14.82
N ASN A 604 19.54 -0.87 14.03
CA ASN A 604 20.53 -1.18 13.01
C ASN A 604 20.47 -0.23 11.81
N PHE A 605 19.31 0.37 11.53
CA PHE A 605 19.20 1.47 10.57
C PHE A 605 20.01 2.69 11.05
N MET A 606 19.85 3.09 12.31
CA MET A 606 20.60 4.22 12.88
C MET A 606 22.11 3.92 13.02
N LEU A 607 22.47 2.70 13.42
CA LEU A 607 23.88 2.27 13.47
C LEU A 607 24.49 2.18 12.07
N GLY A 608 23.77 1.68 11.08
CA GLY A 608 24.24 1.61 9.70
C GLY A 608 24.43 3.01 9.10
N TYR A 609 23.54 3.95 9.42
CA TYR A 609 23.73 5.35 9.03
C TYR A 609 24.98 5.94 9.67
N GLN A 610 25.17 5.75 10.98
CA GLN A 610 26.38 6.21 11.68
C GLN A 610 27.65 5.56 11.11
N ASP A 611 27.61 4.28 10.74
CA ASP A 611 28.74 3.63 10.07
C ASP A 611 29.04 4.27 8.72
N GLY A 612 28.02 4.64 7.95
CA GLY A 612 28.16 5.37 6.69
C GLY A 612 28.89 6.70 6.88
N LEU A 613 28.52 7.47 7.91
CA LEU A 613 29.25 8.70 8.30
C LEU A 613 30.69 8.40 8.70
N ASP A 614 30.93 7.30 9.42
CA ASP A 614 32.25 6.91 9.93
C ASP A 614 33.22 6.40 8.82
N GLN A 615 32.72 6.10 7.62
CA GLN A 615 33.54 5.59 6.51
C GLN A 615 34.50 6.64 5.93
N SER A 616 34.20 7.93 6.09
CA SER A 616 35.03 9.02 5.57
C SER A 616 35.25 10.10 6.62
N ALA A 617 36.49 10.57 6.72
CA ALA A 617 36.80 11.75 7.54
C ALA A 617 36.58 13.07 6.77
N PHE A 618 36.11 13.01 5.53
CA PHE A 618 35.95 14.18 4.67
C PHE A 618 34.64 14.90 4.96
N ILE A 619 34.77 16.13 5.46
CA ILE A 619 33.66 17.06 5.67
C ILE A 619 33.72 18.13 4.59
N GLU A 620 32.59 18.38 3.94
CA GLU A 620 32.45 19.38 2.89
C GLU A 620 32.75 20.79 3.43
N SER A 621 33.03 21.74 2.53
CA SER A 621 33.36 23.12 2.92
C SER A 621 32.25 23.85 3.71
N ASN A 622 31.00 23.36 3.60
CA ASN A 622 29.83 23.82 4.33
C ASN A 622 29.59 23.06 5.66
N GLY A 623 30.47 22.14 6.05
CA GLY A 623 30.33 21.34 7.27
C GLY A 623 29.57 20.02 7.10
N GLU A 624 29.08 19.72 5.89
CA GLU A 624 28.23 18.55 5.60
C GLU A 624 29.04 17.27 5.44
N ASP A 625 28.53 16.16 5.98
CA ASP A 625 29.13 14.85 5.74
C ASP A 625 28.81 14.35 4.32
N ARG A 626 29.79 13.72 3.68
CA ARG A 626 29.66 13.26 2.29
C ARG A 626 28.68 12.10 2.13
N PHE A 627 28.68 11.15 3.06
CA PHE A 627 27.73 10.04 3.04
C PHE A 627 26.31 10.57 3.17
N GLY A 628 26.08 11.45 4.14
CA GLY A 628 24.76 12.05 4.33
C GLY A 628 24.31 12.85 3.10
N ARG A 629 25.21 13.64 2.50
CA ARG A 629 24.92 14.46 1.31
C ARG A 629 24.44 13.62 0.13
N ASN A 630 25.04 12.44 -0.04
CA ASN A 630 24.72 11.53 -1.13
C ASN A 630 23.48 10.66 -0.83
N ASN A 631 23.04 10.60 0.42
CA ASN A 631 21.85 9.86 0.85
C ASN A 631 20.85 10.83 1.55
N PRO A 632 20.40 11.90 0.86
CA PRO A 632 19.64 12.96 1.48
C PRO A 632 18.26 12.51 1.98
N ASN A 633 17.57 11.63 1.23
CA ASN A 633 16.25 11.12 1.62
C ASN A 633 16.34 10.15 2.81
N MET A 634 17.47 9.44 2.93
CA MET A 634 17.79 8.60 4.06
C MET A 634 17.91 9.41 5.36
N ARG A 635 18.43 10.66 5.32
CA ARG A 635 18.46 11.55 6.51
C ARG A 635 17.06 11.77 7.06
N SER A 636 16.11 12.13 6.19
CA SER A 636 14.74 12.42 6.61
C SER A 636 14.08 11.17 7.20
N TRP A 637 14.35 9.99 6.65
CA TRP A 637 13.85 8.72 7.18
C TRP A 637 14.47 8.33 8.52
N VAL A 638 15.80 8.45 8.67
CA VAL A 638 16.46 8.20 9.96
C VAL A 638 15.92 9.14 11.04
N GLY A 639 15.74 10.42 10.72
CA GLY A 639 15.11 11.38 11.61
C GLY A 639 13.69 10.99 12.04
N ASN A 640 12.86 10.56 11.09
CA ASN A 640 11.49 10.10 11.35
C ASN A 640 11.46 8.87 12.28
N ILE A 641 12.23 7.83 11.95
CA ILE A 641 12.29 6.59 12.74
C ILE A 641 12.87 6.86 14.14
N ALA A 642 13.91 7.70 14.23
CA ALA A 642 14.47 8.11 15.52
C ALA A 642 13.47 8.90 16.37
N ALA A 643 12.61 9.72 15.76
CA ALA A 643 11.54 10.43 16.46
C ALA A 643 10.44 9.47 16.99
N GLN A 644 10.12 8.40 16.26
CA GLN A 644 9.22 7.35 16.75
C GLN A 644 9.82 6.59 17.95
N ARG A 645 11.15 6.54 18.04
CA ARG A 645 11.93 5.90 19.12
C ARG A 645 12.48 6.90 20.14
N ILE A 646 11.92 8.11 20.22
CA ILE A 646 12.50 9.20 21.02
C ILE A 646 12.54 8.90 22.53
N ILE A 647 11.58 8.11 23.03
CA ILE A 647 11.54 7.67 24.44
C ILE A 647 12.74 6.77 24.75
N ASP A 648 13.04 5.81 23.86
CA ASP A 648 14.18 4.92 24.01
C ASP A 648 15.49 5.72 24.06
N PHE A 649 15.62 6.75 23.21
CA PHE A 649 16.77 7.67 23.24
C PHE A 649 16.87 8.44 24.55
N ALA A 650 15.75 8.87 25.14
CA ALA A 650 15.77 9.55 26.43
C ALA A 650 16.20 8.61 27.57
N GLU A 651 15.72 7.36 27.58
CA GLU A 651 16.15 6.34 28.54
C GLU A 651 17.65 6.03 28.38
N LEU A 652 18.13 5.86 27.15
CA LEU A 652 19.56 5.64 26.84
C LEU A 652 20.43 6.86 27.21
N ALA A 653 19.92 8.07 27.00
CA ALA A 653 20.61 9.29 27.39
C ALA A 653 20.73 9.42 28.92
N ASP A 654 19.76 8.90 29.68
CA ASP A 654 19.81 8.83 31.14
C ASP A 654 20.95 7.89 31.60
N GLU A 655 21.00 6.68 31.02
CA GLU A 655 22.06 5.71 31.27
C GLU A 655 23.45 6.27 30.89
N TYR A 656 23.53 6.98 29.76
CA TYR A 656 24.74 7.66 29.31
C TYR A 656 25.19 8.76 30.27
N ALA A 657 24.25 9.55 30.80
CA ALA A 657 24.50 10.58 31.80
C ALA A 657 24.91 10.00 33.16
N GLY A 658 24.53 8.75 33.46
CA GLY A 658 24.97 8.00 34.64
C GLY A 658 26.43 7.48 34.58
N GLU A 659 26.81 6.71 35.60
CA GLU A 659 28.09 5.98 35.69
C GLU A 659 27.96 4.47 35.38
N GLY A 660 26.74 4.00 35.11
CA GLY A 660 26.44 2.59 34.84
C GLY A 660 26.79 2.14 33.42
N THR A 661 26.59 0.84 33.19
CA THR A 661 26.54 0.25 31.84
C THR A 661 25.38 0.86 31.08
N VAL A 662 25.61 1.19 29.81
CA VAL A 662 24.60 1.72 28.89
C VAL A 662 24.19 0.61 27.94
N GLY A 663 22.89 0.45 27.73
CA GLY A 663 22.32 -0.53 26.82
C GLY A 663 21.04 -1.13 27.40
N THR A 664 20.05 -1.28 26.53
CA THR A 664 18.73 -1.80 26.89
C THR A 664 18.61 -3.31 26.68
N ASN A 665 19.53 -3.95 25.94
CA ASN A 665 19.42 -5.33 25.47
C ASN A 665 18.08 -5.63 24.75
N ASN A 666 17.49 -4.61 24.12
CA ASN A 666 16.15 -4.65 23.53
C ASN A 666 15.04 -5.10 24.48
N THR A 667 15.18 -4.89 25.79
CA THR A 667 14.12 -5.20 26.76
C THR A 667 13.00 -4.16 26.69
N ALA A 668 11.80 -4.57 27.13
CA ALA A 668 10.65 -3.67 27.24
C ALA A 668 10.99 -2.44 28.11
N GLY A 669 10.61 -1.26 27.62
CA GLY A 669 10.77 0.03 28.28
C GLY A 669 9.52 0.50 29.01
N LEU A 670 9.46 1.81 29.26
CA LEU A 670 8.34 2.46 29.95
C LEU A 670 6.99 2.35 29.22
N THR A 671 7.02 2.18 27.90
CA THR A 671 5.83 2.04 27.04
C THR A 671 5.31 0.60 26.96
N GLY A 672 6.04 -0.37 27.52
CA GLY A 672 5.77 -1.80 27.33
C GLY A 672 6.33 -2.37 26.02
N HIS A 673 6.84 -1.53 25.12
CA HIS A 673 7.52 -1.95 23.89
C HIS A 673 9.02 -2.15 24.12
N ALA A 674 9.63 -3.04 23.34
CA ALA A 674 11.05 -3.26 23.24
C ALA A 674 11.77 -1.99 22.79
N ARG A 675 12.82 -1.63 23.52
CA ARG A 675 13.65 -0.45 23.26
C ARG A 675 14.72 -0.76 22.21
N ILE A 676 15.21 0.27 21.51
CA ILE A 676 16.49 0.15 20.79
C ILE A 676 17.63 -0.08 21.78
N ASP A 677 18.68 -0.80 21.37
CA ASP A 677 19.85 -1.07 22.20
C ASP A 677 21.10 -0.37 21.64
N LEU A 678 21.58 0.67 22.31
CA LEU A 678 22.77 1.42 21.91
C LEU A 678 23.76 1.44 23.06
N GLY A 679 25.02 1.09 22.76
CA GLY A 679 26.09 1.14 23.73
C GLY A 679 26.56 2.57 24.00
N ARG A 680 27.38 2.74 25.03
CA ARG A 680 27.98 4.05 25.38
C ARG A 680 28.80 4.62 24.22
N GLU A 681 29.54 3.77 23.49
CA GLU A 681 30.35 4.19 22.34
C GLU A 681 29.48 4.65 21.16
N ASP A 682 28.38 3.95 20.89
CA ASP A 682 27.44 4.33 19.84
C ASP A 682 26.81 5.70 20.12
N LEU A 683 26.32 5.91 21.34
CA LEU A 683 25.76 7.20 21.76
C LEU A 683 26.81 8.31 21.72
N GLN A 684 28.04 8.04 22.15
CA GLN A 684 29.12 9.03 22.10
C GLN A 684 29.41 9.48 20.66
N LYS A 685 29.38 8.56 19.69
CA LYS A 685 29.52 8.89 18.27
C LYS A 685 28.33 9.68 17.76
N MET A 686 27.11 9.20 17.99
CA MET A 686 25.87 9.84 17.53
C MET A 686 25.71 11.27 18.08
N PHE A 687 26.11 11.50 19.34
CA PHE A 687 26.08 12.82 19.99
C PHE A 687 27.25 13.73 19.60
N GLY A 688 28.23 13.19 18.88
CA GLY A 688 29.45 13.89 18.48
C GLY A 688 29.27 14.86 17.33
N LYS A 689 30.34 15.61 17.04
CA LYS A 689 30.37 16.64 15.97
C LYS A 689 30.30 16.10 14.55
N SER A 690 30.66 14.85 14.35
CA SER A 690 30.52 14.12 13.09
C SER A 690 29.48 12.98 13.23
N GLY A 691 28.62 13.09 14.24
CA GLY A 691 27.63 12.08 14.58
C GLY A 691 26.30 12.28 13.87
N LEU A 692 25.48 11.24 13.93
CA LEU A 692 24.13 11.18 13.38
C LEU A 692 23.33 12.48 13.57
N PHE A 693 23.14 12.95 14.82
CA PHE A 693 22.29 14.12 15.07
C PHE A 693 22.86 15.41 14.48
N THR A 694 24.19 15.49 14.35
CA THR A 694 24.84 16.64 13.71
C THR A 694 24.60 16.61 12.20
N ASP A 695 24.72 15.45 11.54
CA ASP A 695 24.49 15.35 10.11
C ASP A 695 23.01 15.56 9.71
N LEU A 696 22.06 15.14 10.56
CA LEU A 696 20.63 15.39 10.35
C LEU A 696 20.27 16.90 10.26
N MET A 697 21.15 17.80 10.71
CA MET A 697 20.98 19.25 10.50
C MET A 697 21.03 19.67 9.02
N PHE A 698 21.63 18.84 8.16
CA PHE A 698 21.69 19.07 6.72
C PHE A 698 20.47 18.51 5.97
N ASP A 699 19.52 17.87 6.66
CA ASP A 699 18.22 17.51 6.08
C ASP A 699 17.37 18.77 5.85
N LYS A 700 17.24 19.17 4.58
CA LYS A 700 16.62 20.42 4.17
C LYS A 700 15.58 20.20 3.06
N PRO A 701 14.52 19.40 3.29
CA PRO A 701 13.43 19.28 2.34
C PRO A 701 12.78 20.66 2.13
N GLU A 702 12.60 21.07 0.88
CA GLU A 702 11.91 22.32 0.55
C GLU A 702 10.39 22.12 0.68
N PRO A 703 9.66 23.02 1.37
CA PRO A 703 8.20 23.01 1.36
C PRO A 703 7.67 23.31 -0.06
N VAL A 704 6.74 22.48 -0.55
CA VAL A 704 6.04 22.66 -1.84
C VAL A 704 4.94 23.71 -1.79
N SER A 705 4.36 23.94 -0.62
CA SER A 705 3.45 25.06 -0.33
C SER A 705 3.70 25.54 1.11
N GLY A 706 3.10 26.67 1.49
CA GLY A 706 3.27 27.22 2.85
C GLY A 706 4.52 28.06 3.09
N LYS A 707 5.55 27.94 2.25
CA LYS A 707 6.86 28.60 2.46
C LYS A 707 6.83 30.12 2.69
N ASP A 708 5.79 30.80 2.17
CA ASP A 708 5.60 32.25 2.28
C ASP A 708 4.57 32.62 3.38
N THR A 709 4.08 31.64 4.12
CA THR A 709 3.14 31.82 5.21
C THR A 709 3.89 32.00 6.53
N PRO A 710 3.30 32.72 7.50
CA PRO A 710 3.96 32.98 8.79
C PRO A 710 4.00 31.77 9.73
N THR A 711 3.40 30.62 9.35
CA THR A 711 3.15 29.48 10.24
C THR A 711 3.67 28.17 9.64
N LEU A 712 4.46 27.44 10.42
CA LEU A 712 5.05 26.15 10.05
C LEU A 712 4.04 25.04 9.71
N LYS A 713 2.74 25.23 10.01
CA LYS A 713 1.65 24.30 9.69
C LYS A 713 1.26 24.31 8.22
N ASP A 714 1.41 25.46 7.57
CA ASP A 714 1.03 25.60 6.16
C ASP A 714 2.10 24.99 5.25
N ASP A 715 3.30 24.75 5.78
CA ASP A 715 4.41 24.12 5.07
C ASP A 715 4.08 22.67 4.77
N VAL A 716 3.61 22.43 3.55
CA VAL A 716 3.49 21.09 3.00
C VAL A 716 4.82 20.76 2.36
N TYR A 717 5.43 19.65 2.75
CA TYR A 717 6.66 19.15 2.15
C TYR A 717 6.35 18.14 1.05
N ASN A 718 7.21 18.07 0.04
CA ASN A 718 7.21 16.91 -0.85
C ASN A 718 7.84 15.73 -0.11
N GLY A 719 7.02 14.95 0.61
CA GLY A 719 7.49 13.88 1.49
C GLY A 719 7.49 14.30 2.96
N ARG A 720 8.65 14.23 3.62
CA ARG A 720 8.77 14.37 5.08
C ARG A 720 9.29 15.77 5.50
N PRO A 721 8.91 16.26 6.69
CA PRO A 721 9.53 17.45 7.28
C PRO A 721 11.01 17.19 7.64
N PRO A 722 11.83 18.24 7.86
CA PRO A 722 13.21 18.10 8.26
C PRO A 722 13.37 17.22 9.51
N ALA A 723 14.33 16.30 9.50
CA ALA A 723 14.62 15.34 10.56
C ALA A 723 14.73 16.01 11.94
N MET A 724 15.50 17.10 12.03
CA MET A 724 15.71 17.84 13.28
C MET A 724 14.47 18.57 13.77
N MET A 725 13.55 18.92 12.86
CA MET A 725 12.24 19.46 13.23
C MET A 725 11.41 18.38 13.94
N THR A 726 11.34 17.18 13.36
CA THR A 726 10.58 16.04 13.92
C THR A 726 11.15 15.58 15.26
N LEU A 727 12.47 15.47 15.38
CA LEU A 727 13.15 15.04 16.60
C LEU A 727 12.96 16.03 17.76
N ASN A 728 13.14 17.33 17.52
CA ASN A 728 12.94 18.34 18.55
C ASN A 728 11.48 18.40 18.98
N ALA A 729 10.54 18.36 18.04
CA ALA A 729 9.11 18.35 18.35
C ALA A 729 8.76 17.16 19.25
N ALA A 730 9.19 15.96 18.88
CA ALA A 730 8.99 14.75 19.66
C ALA A 730 9.61 14.88 21.06
N ALA A 731 10.90 15.22 21.17
CA ALA A 731 11.58 15.30 22.46
C ALA A 731 10.91 16.27 23.45
N TRP A 732 10.49 17.45 22.97
CA TRP A 732 9.82 18.44 23.81
C TRP A 732 8.37 18.05 24.16
N ALA A 733 7.65 17.41 23.25
CA ALA A 733 6.31 16.90 23.50
C ALA A 733 6.27 15.82 24.59
N TYR A 734 7.36 15.08 24.79
CA TYR A 734 7.50 14.11 25.88
C TYR A 734 8.08 14.70 27.16
N TYR A 735 9.14 15.51 27.07
CA TYR A 735 9.83 16.06 28.23
C TYR A 735 8.90 16.88 29.12
N LYS A 736 8.09 17.77 28.52
CA LYS A 736 7.28 18.73 29.27
C LYS A 736 6.16 18.07 30.08
N PRO A 737 5.33 17.20 29.52
CA PRO A 737 4.31 16.51 30.30
C PRO A 737 4.91 15.61 31.41
N GLN A 738 6.07 14.99 31.15
CA GLN A 738 6.78 14.21 32.17
C GLN A 738 7.31 15.10 33.30
N LEU A 739 7.92 16.25 32.96
CA LEU A 739 8.34 17.24 33.94
C LEU A 739 7.16 17.74 34.78
N ASP A 740 6.05 18.09 34.14
CA ASP A 740 4.82 18.54 34.81
C ASP A 740 4.31 17.46 35.77
N TYR A 741 4.21 16.20 35.33
CA TYR A 741 3.78 15.09 36.18
C TYR A 741 4.64 14.94 37.43
N TRP A 742 5.98 14.90 37.29
CA TRP A 742 6.90 14.69 38.41
C TRP A 742 6.96 15.90 39.33
N VAL A 743 6.99 17.10 38.76
CA VAL A 743 6.95 18.35 39.52
C VAL A 743 5.66 18.47 40.29
N ASN A 744 4.52 17.92 39.84
CA ASN A 744 3.24 17.97 40.55
C ASN A 744 3.01 16.84 41.58
N GLN A 745 3.96 15.90 41.74
CA GLN A 745 3.86 14.89 42.80
C GLN A 745 3.94 15.52 44.21
N PRO A 746 3.43 14.84 45.26
CA PRO A 746 3.60 15.27 46.64
C PRO A 746 5.07 15.53 46.98
N ALA A 747 5.36 16.68 47.58
CA ALA A 747 6.73 17.12 47.87
C ALA A 747 7.28 16.49 49.17
N GLU A 748 7.32 15.17 49.21
CA GLU A 748 7.75 14.37 50.37
C GLU A 748 9.01 13.55 50.07
N GLY A 749 9.85 13.34 51.11
CA GLY A 749 11.01 12.46 51.03
C GLY A 749 12.05 12.89 49.98
N ASP A 750 12.26 12.03 48.98
CA ASP A 750 13.22 12.19 47.88
C ASP A 750 12.61 12.88 46.64
N TRP A 751 11.48 13.57 46.77
CA TRP A 751 10.76 14.23 45.67
C TRP A 751 11.66 14.99 44.70
N MET A 752 12.54 15.87 45.19
CA MET A 752 13.45 16.63 44.32
C MET A 752 14.34 15.68 43.50
N THR A 753 14.88 14.63 44.14
CA THR A 753 15.71 13.63 43.46
C THR A 753 14.92 12.92 42.37
N LYS A 754 13.65 12.58 42.63
CA LYS A 754 12.75 11.95 41.65
C LYS A 754 12.43 12.86 40.46
N VAL A 755 12.21 14.16 40.69
CA VAL A 755 12.02 15.13 39.60
C VAL A 755 13.25 15.16 38.68
N PHE A 756 14.46 15.15 39.26
CA PHE A 756 15.70 15.15 38.47
C PHE A 756 15.97 13.84 37.76
N SER A 757 15.96 12.71 38.49
CA SER A 757 16.26 11.41 37.89
C SER A 757 15.26 11.05 36.79
N SER A 758 14.00 11.43 36.94
CA SER A 758 12.97 11.11 35.93
C SER A 758 12.98 12.06 34.73
N THR A 759 13.85 13.08 34.69
CA THR A 759 13.92 14.03 33.57
C THR A 759 15.34 14.23 33.02
N GLN A 760 16.37 13.64 33.66
CA GLN A 760 17.78 13.76 33.28
C GLN A 760 18.07 13.23 31.86
N GLY A 761 17.50 12.09 31.50
CA GLY A 761 17.62 11.54 30.14
C GLY A 761 17.15 12.50 29.05
N TRP A 762 15.94 13.06 29.21
CA TRP A 762 15.40 14.07 28.31
C TRP A 762 16.25 15.33 28.24
N GLN A 763 16.73 15.84 29.38
CA GLN A 763 17.62 17.01 29.41
C GLN A 763 18.91 16.74 28.63
N THR A 764 19.47 15.53 28.78
CA THR A 764 20.67 15.10 28.07
C THR A 764 20.42 15.03 26.57
N LEU A 765 19.36 14.34 26.14
CA LEU A 765 19.00 14.20 24.72
C LEU A 765 18.71 15.55 24.07
N ILE A 766 17.88 16.39 24.68
CA ILE A 766 17.54 17.73 24.18
C ILE A 766 18.81 18.60 24.09
N SER A 767 19.72 18.49 25.06
CA SER A 767 21.00 19.21 25.01
C SER A 767 21.87 18.80 23.82
N VAL A 768 21.86 17.52 23.45
CA VAL A 768 22.54 17.03 22.25
C VAL A 768 21.89 17.63 20.99
N LEU A 769 20.56 17.55 20.89
CA LEU A 769 19.82 18.09 19.74
C LEU A 769 20.01 19.61 19.59
N ASP A 770 20.05 20.36 20.69
CA ASP A 770 20.29 21.81 20.69
C ASP A 770 21.77 22.16 20.37
N GLN A 771 22.72 21.25 20.62
CA GLN A 771 24.14 21.44 20.25
C GLN A 771 24.44 21.06 18.79
N ALA A 772 23.64 20.17 18.19
CA ALA A 772 23.82 19.69 16.82
C ALA A 772 24.01 20.81 15.78
N PRO A 773 23.24 21.92 15.78
CA PRO A 773 23.48 23.00 14.82
C PRO A 773 24.84 23.66 14.98
N THR A 774 25.26 23.90 16.23
CA THR A 774 26.58 24.49 16.51
C THR A 774 27.70 23.53 16.10
N ASN A 775 27.51 22.24 16.35
CA ASN A 775 28.43 21.18 15.94
C ASN A 775 28.56 21.09 14.41
N ALA A 776 27.45 21.27 13.68
CA ALA A 776 27.41 21.32 12.21
C ALA A 776 27.94 22.65 11.62
N GLY A 777 28.31 23.62 12.47
CA GLY A 777 28.84 24.91 12.02
C GLY A 777 27.78 25.93 11.60
N PHE A 778 26.50 25.69 11.89
CA PHE A 778 25.43 26.67 11.68
C PHE A 778 25.54 27.81 12.68
N ARG A 779 25.22 29.01 12.21
CA ARG A 779 25.14 30.20 13.06
C ARG A 779 23.75 30.28 13.70
N GLU A 780 23.64 30.98 14.82
CA GLU A 780 22.34 31.18 15.47
C GLU A 780 21.31 31.83 14.54
N ASP A 781 21.75 32.70 13.62
CA ASP A 781 20.93 33.37 12.60
C ASP A 781 20.57 32.54 11.37
N ASP A 782 20.98 31.26 11.31
CA ASP A 782 20.61 30.37 10.21
C ASP A 782 19.11 30.02 10.27
N TYR A 783 18.47 29.99 9.11
CA TYR A 783 17.05 29.65 8.96
C TYR A 783 16.69 28.31 9.61
N VAL A 784 17.55 27.29 9.50
CA VAL A 784 17.26 25.97 10.09
C VAL A 784 17.28 26.02 11.62
N VAL A 785 18.20 26.81 12.19
CA VAL A 785 18.27 27.03 13.65
C VAL A 785 17.04 27.80 14.12
N HIS A 786 16.69 28.87 13.41
CA HIS A 786 15.47 29.65 13.70
C HIS A 786 14.23 28.77 13.63
N ARG A 787 14.09 27.96 12.58
CA ARG A 787 12.97 27.03 12.39
C ARG A 787 12.81 26.04 13.55
N ASN A 788 13.89 25.43 14.01
CA ASN A 788 13.87 24.52 15.16
C ASN A 788 13.45 25.22 16.45
N GLN A 789 13.87 26.48 16.66
CA GLN A 789 13.39 27.30 17.76
C GLN A 789 11.88 27.61 17.64
N MET A 790 11.39 27.81 16.41
CA MET A 790 9.97 28.10 16.19
C MET A 790 9.04 26.95 16.56
N ILE A 791 9.43 25.73 16.22
CA ILE A 791 8.67 24.50 16.52
C ILE A 791 8.50 24.31 18.02
N ARG A 792 9.55 24.62 18.79
CA ARG A 792 9.43 24.61 20.24
C ARG A 792 8.36 25.60 20.71
N GLY A 793 8.37 26.84 20.24
CA GLY A 793 7.35 27.83 20.63
C GLY A 793 5.93 27.33 20.33
N ALA A 794 5.76 26.62 19.22
CA ALA A 794 4.52 25.97 18.84
C ALA A 794 4.11 24.82 19.79
N VAL A 795 5.04 23.92 20.14
CA VAL A 795 4.83 22.85 21.15
C VAL A 795 4.49 23.44 22.53
N ASP A 796 5.16 24.53 22.91
CA ASP A 796 4.97 25.23 24.17
C ASP A 796 3.55 25.78 24.30
N TYR A 797 3.07 26.43 23.24
CA TYR A 797 1.70 26.92 23.14
C TYR A 797 0.67 25.78 23.17
N ALA A 798 0.92 24.71 22.41
CA ALA A 798 -0.01 23.58 22.37
C ALA A 798 -0.20 22.92 23.75
N LEU A 799 0.89 22.70 24.46
CA LEU A 799 0.89 22.09 25.78
C LEU A 799 0.27 22.99 26.86
N SER A 800 0.16 24.31 26.65
CA SER A 800 -0.55 25.17 27.61
C SER A 800 -2.04 24.87 27.71
N TYR A 801 -2.62 24.25 26.68
CA TYR A 801 -4.03 23.85 26.67
C TYR A 801 -4.26 22.37 27.02
N ALA A 802 -3.19 21.58 27.15
CA ALA A 802 -3.28 20.15 27.45
C ALA A 802 -3.51 19.90 28.96
N PRO A 803 -4.46 19.03 29.36
CA PRO A 803 -4.68 18.70 30.76
C PRO A 803 -3.54 17.84 31.33
N SER A 804 -3.06 18.17 32.53
CA SER A 804 -1.89 17.57 33.22
C SER A 804 -2.04 16.08 33.61
N THR A 805 -3.23 15.49 33.52
CA THR A 805 -3.57 14.19 34.14
C THR A 805 -3.74 13.02 33.16
N LYS A 806 -3.46 13.17 31.86
CA LYS A 806 -3.73 12.15 30.81
C LYS A 806 -2.49 11.43 30.22
N LEU A 807 -1.46 11.14 31.02
CA LEU A 807 -0.26 10.43 30.55
C LEU A 807 -0.18 9.09 31.28
N PRO A 808 -0.31 7.93 30.61
CA PRO A 808 0.50 7.52 29.44
C PRO A 808 -0.28 7.07 28.18
N SER A 809 -1.62 7.07 28.16
CA SER A 809 -2.40 6.49 27.03
C SER A 809 -2.70 7.48 25.89
N ALA A 810 -2.63 8.80 26.13
CA ALA A 810 -2.80 9.80 25.07
C ALA A 810 -1.57 9.88 24.15
N ILE A 811 -0.44 9.32 24.59
CA ILE A 811 0.86 9.34 23.95
C ILE A 811 0.87 8.58 22.61
N THR A 812 0.13 7.47 22.53
CA THR A 812 -0.04 6.64 21.33
C THR A 812 -0.96 7.28 20.27
N ASP A 813 -1.86 8.18 20.66
CA ASP A 813 -2.73 8.91 19.71
C ASP A 813 -1.95 10.00 18.94
N TYR A 814 -0.88 10.55 19.53
CA TYR A 814 -0.10 11.65 18.94
C TYR A 814 0.78 11.25 17.74
N ALA A 815 1.06 9.95 17.59
CA ALA A 815 1.81 9.41 16.45
C ALA A 815 0.94 9.24 15.19
N LYS A 816 -0.40 9.20 15.32
CA LYS A 816 -1.33 8.94 14.20
C LYS A 816 -1.64 10.17 13.35
N ASP A 817 -1.78 11.34 13.97
CA ASP A 817 -2.32 12.53 13.32
C ASP A 817 -1.26 13.56 12.88
N GLY A 818 0.03 13.29 13.12
CA GLY A 818 1.08 14.30 13.02
C GLY A 818 1.08 15.21 14.25
N LEU A 819 2.20 15.24 14.97
CA LEU A 819 2.34 15.93 16.26
C LEU A 819 2.00 17.43 16.19
N LEU A 820 2.10 18.08 15.03
CA LEU A 820 1.76 19.49 14.89
C LEU A 820 0.26 19.72 14.63
N ASP A 821 -0.43 18.77 14.01
CA ASP A 821 -1.86 18.89 13.66
C ASP A 821 -2.78 18.70 14.85
N HIS A 822 -2.39 17.87 15.83
CA HIS A 822 -3.15 17.65 17.07
C HIS A 822 -3.09 18.84 18.04
N PHE A 823 -2.02 19.65 17.95
CA PHE A 823 -1.58 20.52 19.03
C PHE A 823 -1.63 22.01 18.66
N LEU A 824 -1.64 22.35 17.36
CA LEU A 824 -1.79 23.73 16.90
C LEU A 824 -3.21 24.03 16.41
N PRO A 825 -3.90 25.05 16.96
CA PRO A 825 -5.17 25.53 16.44
C PRO A 825 -5.05 25.91 14.96
N THR A 826 -6.10 25.65 14.18
CA THR A 826 -6.20 26.03 12.76
C THR A 826 -6.29 27.55 12.53
N ASP A 827 -6.39 28.37 13.57
CA ASP A 827 -6.71 29.81 13.50
C ASP A 827 -5.70 30.73 14.22
N MET A 828 -4.49 30.26 14.51
CA MET A 828 -3.46 31.06 15.21
C MET A 828 -3.07 32.33 14.40
N ASP A 829 -3.16 33.51 15.03
CA ASP A 829 -2.79 34.79 14.39
C ASP A 829 -1.26 34.96 14.31
N SER A 830 -0.79 35.32 13.11
CA SER A 830 0.57 35.70 12.72
C SER A 830 1.37 36.52 13.74
N LYS A 831 0.74 37.45 14.47
CA LYS A 831 1.41 38.27 15.49
C LYS A 831 1.62 37.54 16.81
N GLN A 832 0.76 36.60 17.16
CA GLN A 832 0.83 35.84 18.40
C GLN A 832 1.93 34.78 18.32
N ALA A 833 2.02 34.07 17.19
CA ALA A 833 3.14 33.17 16.92
C ALA A 833 4.46 33.94 16.99
N THR A 834 4.61 35.04 16.23
CA THR A 834 5.86 35.85 16.20
C THR A 834 6.27 36.42 17.56
N ALA A 835 5.30 36.80 18.42
CA ALA A 835 5.60 37.29 19.78
C ALA A 835 6.01 36.17 20.76
N LEU A 836 5.42 34.97 20.64
CA LEU A 836 5.88 33.76 21.35
C LEU A 836 7.26 33.29 20.86
N LEU A 837 7.59 33.55 19.59
CA LEU A 837 8.84 33.19 18.94
C LEU A 837 10.04 34.00 19.42
N GLU A 838 9.88 35.32 19.62
CA GLU A 838 10.94 36.19 20.18
C GLU A 838 11.21 35.90 21.68
N GLN A 839 10.27 35.24 22.37
CA GLN A 839 10.27 35.07 23.82
C GLN A 839 11.13 33.90 24.37
N HIS A 840 11.52 32.91 23.55
CA HIS A 840 12.05 31.61 24.05
C HIS A 840 13.48 31.25 23.58
N MET A 841 14.33 32.24 23.31
CA MET A 841 15.53 32.08 22.47
C MET A 841 16.81 31.46 23.12
N GLN A 842 16.89 31.11 24.42
CA GLN A 842 18.17 30.63 25.02
C GLN A 842 18.13 29.27 25.76
N THR A 843 19.02 28.34 25.38
CA THR A 843 19.07 26.91 25.83
C THR A 843 19.17 26.70 27.34
N GLY A 844 19.87 27.56 28.08
CA GLY A 844 19.88 27.50 29.54
C GLY A 844 18.53 27.86 30.14
N GLN A 845 17.97 28.99 29.70
CA GLN A 845 16.70 29.58 30.16
C GLN A 845 15.50 28.66 29.87
N LYS A 846 15.57 27.95 28.74
CA LYS A 846 14.58 27.00 28.24
C LYS A 846 14.17 25.89 29.22
N PHE A 847 15.10 25.28 29.98
CA PHE A 847 14.74 24.28 31.01
C PHE A 847 14.27 24.94 32.31
N GLN A 848 14.82 26.11 32.64
CA GLN A 848 14.40 26.90 33.81
C GLN A 848 12.96 27.35 33.68
N ASP A 849 12.57 27.83 32.50
CA ASP A 849 11.22 28.28 32.19
C ASP A 849 10.22 27.12 32.26
N ALA A 850 10.57 25.95 31.71
CA ALA A 850 9.73 24.76 31.78
C ALA A 850 9.54 24.28 33.23
N LEU A 851 10.60 24.29 34.03
CA LEU A 851 10.56 23.95 35.45
C LEU A 851 9.74 24.96 36.26
N ALA A 852 9.94 26.26 36.03
CA ALA A 852 9.17 27.32 36.68
C ALA A 852 7.69 27.23 36.32
N ALA A 853 7.36 26.99 35.06
CA ALA A 853 5.99 26.77 34.59
C ALA A 853 5.32 25.61 35.33
N ALA A 854 5.95 24.43 35.33
CA ALA A 854 5.46 23.25 36.02
C ALA A 854 5.31 23.48 37.53
N TYR A 855 6.27 24.16 38.16
CA TYR A 855 6.25 24.46 39.58
C TYR A 855 5.11 25.41 39.97
N ILE A 856 4.88 26.44 39.15
CA ILE A 856 3.83 27.45 39.40
C ILE A 856 2.44 26.83 39.23
N LYS A 857 2.28 25.88 38.31
CA LYS A 857 1.03 25.12 38.08
C LYS A 857 0.62 24.25 39.28
N ARG A 858 1.55 23.85 40.15
CA ARG A 858 1.25 23.06 41.36
C ARG A 858 0.16 23.67 42.23
N ASP A 859 -0.70 22.83 42.80
CA ASP A 859 -1.73 23.26 43.75
C ASP A 859 -1.13 23.96 44.97
N GLU A 860 0.03 23.50 45.44
CA GLU A 860 0.80 24.11 46.53
C GLU A 860 2.23 24.42 46.07
N TRP A 861 2.83 25.49 46.62
CA TRP A 861 4.24 25.87 46.39
C TRP A 861 5.08 25.51 47.62
N PRO A 862 5.75 24.35 47.62
CA PRO A 862 6.61 23.93 48.73
C PRO A 862 7.60 25.02 49.14
N SER A 863 7.69 25.25 50.44
CA SER A 863 8.60 26.23 51.01
C SER A 863 9.14 25.68 52.31
N ASP A 864 10.46 25.65 52.42
CA ASP A 864 11.14 25.32 53.68
C ASP A 864 10.81 26.32 54.80
N LEU A 865 10.22 27.47 54.45
CA LEU A 865 9.72 28.52 55.35
C LEU A 865 8.24 28.35 55.72
N GLY A 866 7.53 27.36 55.15
CA GLY A 866 6.10 27.11 55.41
C GLY A 866 5.15 28.16 54.84
N LEU A 867 5.58 28.97 53.87
CA LEU A 867 4.78 30.02 53.25
C LEU A 867 3.68 29.44 52.34
N SER A 868 2.45 29.96 52.43
CA SER A 868 1.35 29.51 51.57
C SER A 868 1.43 30.12 50.16
N LYS A 869 0.87 29.41 49.18
CA LYS A 869 0.75 29.87 47.79
C LYS A 869 0.00 31.21 47.69
N GLU A 870 -1.10 31.38 48.43
CA GLU A 870 -1.88 32.62 48.47
C GLU A 870 -1.06 33.78 49.02
N TYR A 871 -0.33 33.55 50.12
CA TYR A 871 0.53 34.57 50.70
C TYR A 871 1.60 35.04 49.71
N LEU A 872 2.31 34.09 49.08
CA LEU A 872 3.37 34.38 48.11
C LEU A 872 2.84 35.12 46.88
N ARG A 873 1.67 34.72 46.37
CA ARG A 873 1.00 35.38 45.24
C ARG A 873 0.62 36.82 45.59
N ASP A 874 -0.02 37.02 46.75
CA ASP A 874 -0.49 38.33 47.15
C ASP A 874 0.69 39.27 47.47
N ASP A 875 1.77 38.75 48.05
CA ASP A 875 3.00 39.50 48.33
C ASP A 875 3.74 39.91 47.05
N PHE A 876 3.78 39.04 46.03
CA PHE A 876 4.27 39.41 44.69
C PHE A 876 3.45 40.54 44.07
N LEU A 877 2.12 40.41 44.05
CA LEU A 877 1.23 41.42 43.48
C LEU A 877 1.38 42.78 44.19
N ARG A 878 1.56 42.78 45.52
CA ARG A 878 1.77 44.00 46.32
C ARG A 878 3.11 44.68 46.05
N ASN A 879 4.20 43.92 45.94
CA ASN A 879 5.55 44.48 45.97
C ASN A 879 6.22 44.56 44.59
N ARG A 880 5.86 43.66 43.67
CA ARG A 880 6.52 43.50 42.36
C ARG A 880 5.56 43.65 41.17
N GLY A 881 4.26 43.40 41.35
CA GLY A 881 3.28 43.41 40.25
C GLY A 881 3.27 44.71 39.41
N ALA A 882 3.39 45.87 40.06
CA ALA A 882 3.46 47.16 39.39
C ALA A 882 4.69 47.34 38.48
N GLN A 883 5.79 46.62 38.74
CA GLN A 883 7.06 46.72 38.02
C GLN A 883 7.02 45.98 36.67
N VAL A 884 6.07 45.07 36.52
CA VAL A 884 5.84 44.23 35.33
C VAL A 884 4.48 44.50 34.68
N ASP A 885 4.00 45.73 34.83
CA ASP A 885 2.83 46.26 34.12
C ASP A 885 1.52 45.50 34.42
N LEU A 886 1.43 44.82 35.58
CA LEU A 886 0.17 44.27 36.06
C LEU A 886 -0.72 45.43 36.57
N PRO A 887 -1.92 45.65 35.98
CA PRO A 887 -2.77 46.80 36.29
C PRO A 887 -3.14 46.83 37.77
N ALA A 888 -3.21 48.03 38.35
CA ALA A 888 -3.57 48.18 39.75
C ALA A 888 -4.98 47.69 40.11
N SER A 889 -5.85 47.51 39.12
CA SER A 889 -7.17 46.91 39.24
C SER A 889 -7.17 45.37 39.23
N GLN A 890 -6.05 44.73 38.87
CA GLN A 890 -5.89 43.27 38.78
C GLN A 890 -5.11 42.66 39.97
N TYR A 891 -4.73 43.45 41.00
CA TYR A 891 -4.05 42.97 42.22
C TYR A 891 -4.82 41.92 43.06
N LEU A 892 -5.93 41.38 42.55
CA LEU A 892 -6.74 40.35 43.18
C LEU A 892 -6.48 38.96 42.60
N THR A 893 -5.93 38.85 41.38
CA THR A 893 -5.66 37.57 40.72
C THR A 893 -4.45 37.68 39.80
N LEU A 894 -3.38 36.95 40.12
CA LEU A 894 -2.24 36.74 39.23
C LEU A 894 -2.73 35.99 37.97
N PRO A 895 -2.38 36.43 36.74
CA PRO A 895 -2.71 35.69 35.52
C PRO A 895 -2.20 34.24 35.59
N ALA A 896 -2.78 33.32 34.80
CA ALA A 896 -2.16 32.02 34.63
C ALA A 896 -0.75 32.21 34.08
N TYR A 897 0.19 31.34 34.46
CA TYR A 897 1.59 31.47 34.06
C TYR A 897 1.76 31.54 32.53
N ASP A 898 0.91 30.83 31.79
CA ASP A 898 0.93 30.79 30.33
C ASP A 898 0.41 32.10 29.70
N ASP A 899 -0.43 32.85 30.41
CA ASP A 899 -0.98 34.16 30.01
C ASP A 899 -0.07 35.36 30.38
N MET A 900 1.03 35.12 31.10
CA MET A 900 1.98 36.16 31.50
C MET A 900 2.94 36.53 30.35
N THR A 901 3.33 37.81 30.29
CA THR A 901 4.44 38.25 29.41
C THR A 901 5.78 37.68 29.90
N GLU A 902 6.83 37.69 29.05
CA GLU A 902 8.17 37.21 29.43
C GLU A 902 8.70 37.90 30.69
N LYS A 903 8.60 39.23 30.71
CA LYS A 903 9.00 40.06 31.84
C LYS A 903 8.20 39.72 33.11
N GLN A 904 6.91 39.41 32.97
CA GLN A 904 6.08 38.97 34.10
C GLN A 904 6.46 37.58 34.59
N ARG A 905 6.66 36.60 33.69
CA ARG A 905 7.09 35.24 34.03
C ARG A 905 8.44 35.24 34.72
N GLN A 906 9.39 35.99 34.19
CA GLN A 906 10.75 36.09 34.71
C GLN A 906 10.76 36.74 36.10
N GLU A 907 10.16 37.92 36.26
CA GLU A 907 10.11 38.59 37.59
C GLU A 907 9.35 37.75 38.61
N PHE A 908 8.29 37.04 38.19
CA PHE A 908 7.52 36.19 39.09
C PHE A 908 8.31 34.95 39.53
N ALA A 909 8.97 34.26 38.59
CA ALA A 909 9.85 33.16 38.92
C ALA A 909 11.03 33.63 39.80
N ASP A 910 11.64 34.78 39.48
CA ASP A 910 12.74 35.38 40.26
C ASP A 910 12.31 35.71 41.68
N TYR A 911 11.12 36.31 41.83
CA TYR A 911 10.51 36.53 43.13
C TYR A 911 10.37 35.23 43.92
N LEU A 912 9.87 34.13 43.34
CA LEU A 912 9.73 32.85 44.06
C LEU A 912 11.08 32.22 44.45
N LYS A 913 12.16 32.60 43.78
CA LYS A 913 13.53 32.12 44.02
C LYS A 913 14.30 32.95 45.05
N GLU A 914 13.85 34.17 45.40
CA GLU A 914 14.56 35.07 46.31
C GLU A 914 14.87 34.41 47.65
N GLN A 915 16.11 34.58 48.15
CA GLN A 915 16.47 34.20 49.51
C GLN A 915 15.96 35.24 50.50
N VAL A 916 15.25 34.79 51.52
CA VAL A 916 14.64 35.67 52.52
C VAL A 916 14.71 35.07 53.91
N SER A 917 14.63 35.94 54.91
CA SER A 917 14.38 35.55 56.31
C SER A 917 12.93 35.82 56.64
N VAL A 918 12.34 34.97 57.48
CA VAL A 918 10.99 35.20 58.02
C VAL A 918 11.06 35.62 59.47
N ASP A 919 10.12 36.48 59.89
CA ASP A 919 9.93 36.78 61.30
C ASP A 919 9.26 35.60 62.04
N GLU A 920 9.10 35.76 63.35
CA GLU A 920 8.40 34.82 64.24
C GLU A 920 6.93 34.51 63.83
N ASN A 921 6.37 35.26 62.88
CA ASN A 921 5.02 35.09 62.34
C ASN A 921 5.01 34.54 60.91
N GLY A 922 6.17 34.17 60.35
CA GLY A 922 6.29 33.68 58.98
C GLY A 922 6.24 34.76 57.90
N ASN A 923 6.34 36.05 58.25
CA ASN A 923 6.37 37.12 57.25
C ASN A 923 7.79 37.38 56.76
N VAL A 924 7.94 37.61 55.46
CA VAL A 924 9.23 37.92 54.86
C VAL A 924 9.75 39.28 55.34
N ILE A 925 10.98 39.29 55.88
CA ILE A 925 11.69 40.50 56.30
C ILE A 925 12.80 40.80 55.28
N ASN A 926 12.74 41.95 54.61
CA ASN A 926 13.85 42.46 53.81
C ASN A 926 14.97 42.95 54.75
N THR A 927 15.98 42.12 55.01
CA THR A 927 17.14 42.53 55.81
C THR A 927 18.28 42.94 54.89
N HIS A 928 18.42 44.25 54.67
CA HIS A 928 19.64 44.80 54.07
C HIS A 928 20.82 44.84 55.08
N ASP A 929 20.65 44.35 56.32
CA ASP A 929 21.61 44.55 57.42
C ASP A 929 21.88 43.35 58.36
N SER A 930 21.43 42.12 58.08
CA SER A 930 21.84 40.94 58.87
C SER A 930 22.93 40.16 58.12
N LYS A 931 24.18 40.32 58.54
CA LYS A 931 25.34 39.63 57.93
C LYS A 931 25.52 38.16 58.38
N ASP A 932 24.69 37.67 59.29
CA ASP A 932 24.95 36.40 60.00
C ASP A 932 23.88 35.31 59.82
N ASP A 933 22.80 35.53 59.06
CA ASP A 933 21.82 34.47 58.73
C ASP A 933 21.95 34.01 57.27
N ALA A 934 22.14 32.70 57.08
CA ALA A 934 22.06 32.08 55.77
C ALA A 934 20.59 32.07 55.32
N GLY A 935 20.23 32.97 54.40
CA GLY A 935 18.87 33.08 53.88
C GLY A 935 18.39 31.79 53.21
N VAL A 936 17.11 31.48 53.36
CA VAL A 936 16.45 30.32 52.72
C VAL A 936 15.64 30.83 51.54
N PRO A 937 15.61 30.14 50.38
CA PRO A 937 14.74 30.51 49.28
C PRO A 937 13.27 30.60 49.70
N ARG A 938 12.52 31.57 49.16
CA ARG A 938 11.07 31.71 49.38
C ARG A 938 10.31 30.42 49.06
N THR A 939 10.75 29.69 48.04
CA THR A 939 10.19 28.38 47.64
C THR A 939 11.30 27.42 47.22
N ASN A 940 10.95 26.13 47.12
CA ASN A 940 11.88 25.09 46.66
C ASN A 940 12.26 25.23 45.17
N LEU A 941 11.66 26.17 44.43
CA LEU A 941 12.00 26.45 43.02
C LEU A 941 13.48 26.83 42.83
N ALA A 942 14.07 27.63 43.71
CA ALA A 942 15.49 28.00 43.59
C ALA A 942 16.40 26.78 43.78
N THR A 943 16.06 25.91 44.73
CA THR A 943 16.79 24.66 44.98
C THR A 943 16.68 23.73 43.78
N LEU A 944 15.48 23.62 43.20
CA LEU A 944 15.29 22.82 42.00
C LEU A 944 16.10 23.37 40.81
N GLN A 945 16.09 24.69 40.64
CA GLN A 945 16.82 25.36 39.56
C GLN A 945 18.34 25.16 39.69
N ASN A 946 18.89 25.31 40.89
CA ASN A 946 20.32 25.11 41.14
C ASN A 946 20.76 23.67 40.84
N ALA A 947 19.92 22.69 41.17
CA ALA A 947 20.19 21.28 40.87
C ALA A 947 20.12 20.99 39.36
N LEU A 948 19.13 21.58 38.66
CA LEU A 948 19.02 21.54 37.20
C LEU A 948 20.25 22.15 36.51
N ASP A 949 20.67 23.35 36.93
CA ASP A 949 21.84 24.04 36.36
C ASP A 949 23.13 23.24 36.60
N SER A 950 23.28 22.65 37.79
CA SER A 950 24.40 21.77 38.12
C SER A 950 24.42 20.51 37.26
N ALA A 951 23.25 19.91 36.99
CA ALA A 951 23.11 18.75 36.12
C ALA A 951 23.46 19.12 34.67
N GLN A 952 22.92 20.24 34.18
CA GLN A 952 23.21 20.77 32.85
C GLN A 952 24.70 21.04 32.65
N GLN A 953 25.38 21.61 33.65
CA GLN A 953 26.81 21.83 33.60
C GLN A 953 27.60 20.50 33.49
N ARG A 954 27.18 19.45 34.23
CA ARG A 954 27.78 18.12 34.13
C ARG A 954 27.55 17.49 32.76
N ILE A 955 26.34 17.58 32.22
CA ILE A 955 25.98 17.12 30.88
C ILE A 955 26.85 17.83 29.84
N ASN A 956 26.89 19.16 29.86
CA ASN A 956 27.72 19.96 28.94
C ASN A 956 29.21 19.60 29.05
N THR A 957 29.71 19.33 30.26
CA THR A 957 31.10 18.88 30.46
C THR A 957 31.35 17.49 29.86
N LYS A 958 30.39 16.56 29.98
CA LYS A 958 30.49 15.23 29.36
C LYS A 958 30.43 15.29 27.84
N LEU A 959 29.54 16.11 27.28
CA LEU A 959 29.40 16.32 25.84
C LEU A 959 30.60 17.07 25.23
N SER A 960 31.30 17.89 26.02
CA SER A 960 32.53 18.60 25.60
C SER A 960 33.83 17.80 25.79
N GLY A 961 33.74 16.49 26.09
CA GLY A 961 34.89 15.56 26.23
C GLY A 961 35.85 15.56 25.03
N PRO A 962 37.09 15.05 25.20
CA PRO A 962 38.26 15.46 24.42
C PRO A 962 38.04 15.25 22.91
N GLY A 963 37.84 16.37 22.21
CA GLY A 963 37.74 16.38 20.75
C GLY A 963 38.98 15.75 20.12
N LYS A 964 38.75 14.91 19.12
CA LYS A 964 39.69 14.79 18.01
C LYS A 964 39.41 15.88 17.00
#